data_AF-A0A2U3BDI8-F1
#
_entry.id   AF-A0A2U3BDI8-F1
#
_cell.length_a   1.000
_cell.length_b   1.000
_cell.length_c   1.000
_cell.angle_alpha   90.00
_cell.angle_beta   90.00
_cell.angle_gamma   90.00
#
_symmetry.space_group_name_H-M   'P 1'
#
loop_
_entity.id
_entity.type
_entity.pdbx_description
1 polymer ?
#
loop_
_entity_poly.entity_id
_entity_poly.type
_entity_poly.pdbx_seq_one_letter_code
_entity_poly.pdbx_strand_id
1 'polypeptide(L)'
;MAPKRGFRAGRNEQSAQENIELLTGQRGNGLDRAITLRDLASTSLVNVTKNSAGVYTISGSVADNKSSLVSVPTTPTGFDVFGGYSAILLRWDAAKYYGHAHTEVWRGTVESFTDAALIGTTPASVFSDVVSPNSKYYYWVRHVNTNDRAGAYNATLGTLGETSIDVSAFIDDIVAELNDSDLVALLLQKSDNNETAIEEASALIAANKAKADAAIEDAEQDIIDSAQQLNDSLALAKSELEASIAASEEKVSTEVSENKAAIANLASVVVGGDEEVIIAKAISQLSASHKTLNSITNVNLDAQITEVKQIIVDADQALAEMITALETSYQSDDAQIISIIQTLSQSVSSDIESLTQQLIQLSSNYVTADQKISSQLSTLETTVANEDLALSERIDSLEADYRSGDNTLSSSISTLSQTVAGFDQALSQAVTALTSSIADVESSADANIQSLSETMSSADNALSTQLDSLSADLIDSEQQLSSSIDSLSQTVSTNEKTSSQLIASLQSQLTDINSDLSATIKDLSTTTVESDSVIAKAISQLSASAKAVSDAQDTINEAKLTETKETIADIDANGTAAYRAIWAMKAQAGDITAGIGILADSDGTSQVAISASQFFVFDPNTENSLKPLFAITNGVVAIPKAYIEEATIDIIQAQEITADYVRASITIETPTITSAVINGAELNIGSGGAYNGYHTRITPNGVIYTDYIVASGGTMDNITIGENCTVKGTLDGADGTFTGTVYADKILGDIVGMKTFSISESVFSETPIYDSWNYTEHTLYSFTIAGNPEETQYARTVVIPSVKMMVYSFSENGNEVIKTQGMVCAYVGESVLAASGTLSVISGGTSNSLNDFTAPMSFTIPAGTDSTSVIIKLRHYYLNTNSLPLNTQTSKITVYSQTAPVQINKESSQFL
;
A
#
# COMPACT_ATOMS: atom_id res chain seq x y z
N MET A 1 -64.50 23.78 -31.92
CA MET A 1 -65.80 24.41 -31.60
C MET A 1 -65.83 24.73 -30.11
N ALA A 2 -66.29 25.91 -29.70
CA ALA A 2 -66.56 26.18 -28.29
C ALA A 2 -67.96 25.65 -27.92
N PRO A 3 -68.15 24.98 -26.76
CA PRO A 3 -69.47 24.53 -26.34
C PRO A 3 -70.34 25.74 -25.94
N LYS A 4 -71.52 25.87 -26.55
CA LYS A 4 -72.54 26.82 -26.09
C LYS A 4 -73.05 26.37 -24.71
N ARG A 5 -72.84 27.20 -23.69
CA ARG A 5 -73.44 26.99 -22.35
C ARG A 5 -74.96 26.96 -22.45
N GLY A 6 -75.62 26.04 -21.76
CA GLY A 6 -77.06 25.74 -21.97
C GLY A 6 -78.04 26.79 -21.45
N PHE A 7 -77.60 27.71 -20.59
CA PHE A 7 -78.47 28.64 -19.85
C PHE A 7 -79.19 29.66 -20.75
N ARG A 8 -80.51 29.75 -20.59
CA ARG A 8 -81.36 30.73 -21.29
C ARG A 8 -81.55 31.99 -20.46
N ALA A 9 -81.17 33.15 -21.00
CA ALA A 9 -81.28 34.45 -20.34
C ALA A 9 -82.70 35.07 -20.32
N GLY A 10 -83.75 34.27 -20.55
CA GLY A 10 -85.14 34.72 -20.56
C GLY A 10 -85.68 34.95 -19.14
N ARG A 11 -86.44 36.03 -18.94
CA ARG A 11 -87.15 36.34 -17.68
C ARG A 11 -88.60 35.83 -17.64
N ASN A 12 -88.95 34.86 -18.49
CA ASN A 12 -90.24 34.20 -18.44
C ASN A 12 -90.16 32.91 -17.60
N GLU A 13 -91.30 32.50 -17.05
CA GLU A 13 -91.44 31.36 -16.13
C GLU A 13 -90.88 30.06 -16.75
N GLN A 14 -91.07 29.89 -18.05
CA GLN A 14 -90.59 28.71 -18.79
C GLN A 14 -89.05 28.66 -18.93
N SER A 15 -88.37 29.80 -19.08
CA SER A 15 -86.89 29.85 -19.02
C SER A 15 -86.36 29.63 -17.61
N ALA A 16 -87.09 30.11 -16.59
CA ALA A 16 -86.73 29.85 -15.19
C ALA A 16 -86.84 28.35 -14.86
N GLN A 17 -87.93 27.69 -15.28
CA GLN A 17 -88.10 26.25 -15.18
C GLN A 17 -86.99 25.49 -15.91
N GLU A 18 -86.73 25.80 -17.19
CA GLU A 18 -85.71 25.11 -17.99
C GLU A 18 -84.30 25.23 -17.39
N ASN A 19 -83.95 26.41 -16.84
CA ASN A 19 -82.68 26.60 -16.12
C ASN A 19 -82.64 25.83 -14.77
N ILE A 20 -83.76 25.72 -14.05
CA ILE A 20 -83.82 24.94 -12.79
C ILE A 20 -83.72 23.43 -13.06
N GLU A 21 -84.34 22.93 -14.13
CA GLU A 21 -84.23 21.53 -14.57
C GLU A 21 -82.80 21.18 -15.03
N LEU A 22 -82.09 22.12 -15.66
CA LEU A 22 -80.66 21.99 -15.95
C LEU A 22 -79.82 21.95 -14.65
N LEU A 23 -80.02 22.91 -13.73
CA LEU A 23 -79.28 22.99 -12.46
C LEU A 23 -79.56 21.80 -11.52
N THR A 24 -80.74 21.18 -11.61
CA THR A 24 -81.06 19.94 -10.87
C THR A 24 -80.67 18.68 -11.63
N GLY A 25 -80.22 18.79 -12.89
CA GLY A 25 -79.77 17.66 -13.72
C GLY A 25 -80.91 16.78 -14.25
N GLN A 26 -82.15 17.26 -14.18
CA GLN A 26 -83.33 16.59 -14.73
C GLN A 26 -83.48 16.81 -16.25
N ARG A 27 -82.75 17.79 -16.80
CA ARG A 27 -82.68 18.13 -18.23
C ARG A 27 -81.22 18.40 -18.63
N GLY A 28 -80.89 18.21 -19.91
CA GLY A 28 -79.53 18.33 -20.44
C GLY A 28 -78.69 17.06 -20.27
N ASN A 29 -77.36 17.19 -20.39
CA ASN A 29 -76.40 16.07 -20.29
C ASN A 29 -75.82 15.89 -18.87
N GLY A 30 -76.38 16.57 -17.87
CA GLY A 30 -75.92 16.53 -16.47
C GLY A 30 -74.65 17.33 -16.14
N LEU A 31 -73.92 17.87 -17.13
CA LEU A 31 -72.68 18.63 -16.88
C LEU A 31 -72.92 20.05 -16.36
N ASP A 32 -74.06 20.66 -16.72
CA ASP A 32 -74.49 21.98 -16.22
C ASP A 32 -75.23 21.89 -14.85
N ARG A 33 -75.22 20.72 -14.18
CA ARG A 33 -75.89 20.52 -12.88
C ARG A 33 -75.16 21.26 -11.76
N ALA A 34 -75.90 21.90 -10.87
CA ALA A 34 -75.36 22.46 -9.64
C ALA A 34 -74.84 21.35 -8.70
N ILE A 35 -73.65 21.57 -8.15
CA ILE A 35 -73.05 20.72 -7.11
C ILE A 35 -73.26 21.44 -5.78
N THR A 36 -73.96 20.82 -4.83
CA THR A 36 -74.10 21.37 -3.47
C THR A 36 -72.84 21.13 -2.64
N LEU A 37 -72.66 21.88 -1.55
CA LEU A 37 -71.57 21.64 -0.59
C LEU A 37 -71.61 20.22 -0.01
N ARG A 38 -72.78 19.57 0.03
CA ARG A 38 -72.93 18.18 0.50
C ARG A 38 -72.46 17.19 -0.57
N ASP A 39 -72.80 17.42 -1.84
CA ASP A 39 -72.30 16.62 -2.95
C ASP A 39 -70.78 16.71 -3.03
N LEU A 40 -70.23 17.93 -2.91
CA LEU A 40 -68.79 18.18 -2.95
C LEU A 40 -68.06 17.46 -1.80
N ALA A 41 -68.59 17.52 -0.57
CA ALA A 41 -68.06 16.76 0.56
C ALA A 41 -68.16 15.23 0.37
N SER A 42 -69.22 14.74 -0.29
CA SER A 42 -69.39 13.30 -0.57
C SER A 42 -68.39 12.71 -1.57
N THR A 43 -67.66 13.55 -2.30
CA THR A 43 -66.52 13.12 -3.14
C THR A 43 -65.24 12.81 -2.35
N SER A 44 -65.20 13.17 -1.06
CA SER A 44 -64.00 13.14 -0.19
C SER A 44 -62.82 14.02 -0.63
N LEU A 45 -62.88 14.69 -1.80
CA LEU A 45 -61.84 15.59 -2.31
C LEU A 45 -61.70 16.89 -1.50
N VAL A 46 -62.73 17.26 -0.74
CA VAL A 46 -62.72 18.40 0.18
C VAL A 46 -63.43 18.08 1.48
N ASN A 47 -62.95 18.67 2.58
CA ASN A 47 -63.67 18.74 3.84
C ASN A 47 -64.52 20.02 3.89
N VAL A 48 -65.76 19.89 4.39
CA VAL A 48 -66.67 21.02 4.61
C VAL A 48 -67.01 21.11 6.09
N THR A 49 -66.47 22.12 6.77
CA THR A 49 -66.63 22.35 8.20
C THR A 49 -67.53 23.56 8.47
N LYS A 50 -68.27 23.56 9.57
CA LYS A 50 -69.12 24.68 9.99
C LYS A 50 -68.45 25.41 11.15
N ASN A 51 -68.21 26.71 11.02
CA ASN A 51 -67.64 27.51 12.10
C ASN A 51 -68.71 27.92 13.14
N SER A 52 -68.26 28.45 14.29
CA SER A 52 -69.14 28.85 15.39
C SER A 52 -70.08 30.02 15.07
N ALA A 53 -69.81 30.78 14.01
CA ALA A 53 -70.71 31.81 13.47
C ALA A 53 -71.77 31.24 12.50
N GLY A 54 -71.78 29.92 12.29
CA GLY A 54 -72.76 29.20 11.47
C GLY A 54 -72.42 29.09 9.99
N VAL A 55 -71.28 29.64 9.53
CA VAL A 55 -70.85 29.64 8.13
C VAL A 55 -70.10 28.33 7.81
N TYR A 56 -70.34 27.78 6.62
CA TYR A 56 -69.61 26.61 6.12
C TYR A 56 -68.37 27.03 5.33
N THR A 57 -67.22 26.47 5.69
CA THR A 57 -65.92 26.67 5.02
C THR A 57 -65.48 25.37 4.34
N ILE A 58 -64.85 25.49 3.17
CA ILE A 58 -64.31 24.37 2.40
C ILE A 58 -62.78 24.36 2.55
N SER A 59 -62.21 23.19 2.79
CA SER A 59 -60.75 22.98 2.83
C SER A 59 -60.38 21.76 1.98
N GLY A 60 -59.28 21.83 1.23
CA GLY A 60 -58.84 20.71 0.38
C GLY A 60 -58.44 19.48 1.18
N SER A 61 -58.95 18.30 0.80
CA SER A 61 -58.52 17.03 1.36
C SER A 61 -57.34 16.48 0.56
N VAL A 62 -56.12 16.70 1.03
CA VAL A 62 -54.97 15.85 0.65
C VAL A 62 -55.10 14.50 1.36
N ALA A 63 -56.11 13.73 0.94
CA ALA A 63 -56.26 12.32 1.26
C ALA A 63 -55.27 11.55 0.37
N ASP A 64 -54.11 11.21 0.93
CA ASP A 64 -53.01 10.52 0.26
C ASP A 64 -53.42 9.06 -0.03
N ASN A 65 -54.01 8.83 -1.21
CA ASN A 65 -54.66 7.57 -1.63
C ASN A 65 -53.67 6.43 -1.97
N LYS A 66 -52.68 6.20 -1.10
CA LYS A 66 -51.64 5.16 -1.22
C LYS A 66 -52.15 3.77 -0.79
N SER A 67 -53.28 3.33 -1.35
CA SER A 67 -53.89 2.02 -1.04
C SER A 67 -54.24 1.16 -2.25
N SER A 68 -54.03 1.63 -3.48
CA SER A 68 -54.35 0.88 -4.72
C SER A 68 -53.21 0.80 -5.74
N LEU A 69 -52.07 1.46 -5.48
CA LEU A 69 -50.90 1.45 -6.37
C LEU A 69 -49.90 0.35 -5.98
N VAL A 70 -50.23 -0.91 -6.29
CA VAL A 70 -49.26 -2.00 -6.19
C VAL A 70 -48.29 -1.90 -7.35
N SER A 71 -47.03 -1.60 -7.05
CA SER A 71 -45.96 -1.40 -8.03
C SER A 71 -45.32 -2.71 -8.45
N VAL A 72 -44.66 -2.73 -9.61
CA VAL A 72 -43.73 -3.83 -9.96
C VAL A 72 -42.56 -3.81 -8.98
N PRO A 73 -42.10 -4.94 -8.42
CA PRO A 73 -40.94 -4.93 -7.55
C PRO A 73 -39.69 -4.42 -8.27
N THR A 74 -38.94 -3.55 -7.58
CA THR A 74 -37.56 -3.23 -7.96
C THR A 74 -36.65 -4.42 -7.67
N THR A 75 -35.50 -4.48 -8.34
CA THR A 75 -34.40 -5.35 -7.95
C THR A 75 -33.94 -5.01 -6.51
N PRO A 76 -33.62 -6.00 -5.65
CA PRO A 76 -33.00 -5.73 -4.35
C PRO A 76 -31.62 -5.07 -4.50
N THR A 77 -31.27 -4.19 -3.57
CA THR A 77 -29.96 -3.49 -3.52
C THR A 77 -29.27 -3.71 -2.17
N GLY A 78 -27.96 -3.47 -2.11
CA GLY A 78 -27.18 -3.62 -0.86
C GLY A 78 -27.19 -5.03 -0.28
N PHE A 79 -27.18 -6.06 -1.13
CA PHE A 79 -27.27 -7.46 -0.70
C PHE A 79 -25.91 -7.99 -0.22
N ASP A 80 -25.80 -8.19 1.10
CA ASP A 80 -24.62 -8.69 1.79
C ASP A 80 -24.88 -10.10 2.36
N VAL A 81 -23.84 -10.92 2.43
CA VAL A 81 -23.86 -12.25 3.03
C VAL A 81 -22.68 -12.39 4.00
N PHE A 82 -22.93 -12.84 5.22
CA PHE A 82 -21.94 -12.97 6.29
C PHE A 82 -21.95 -14.39 6.87
N GLY A 83 -20.77 -15.02 6.90
CA GLY A 83 -20.57 -16.32 7.54
C GLY A 83 -20.44 -16.22 9.06
N GLY A 84 -21.18 -17.06 9.79
CA GLY A 84 -20.95 -17.36 11.20
C GLY A 84 -20.44 -18.80 11.39
N TYR A 85 -20.54 -19.31 12.63
CA TYR A 85 -20.13 -20.69 12.94
C TYR A 85 -21.11 -21.74 12.38
N SER A 86 -22.41 -21.55 12.61
CA SER A 86 -23.49 -22.49 12.23
C SER A 86 -24.69 -21.81 11.58
N ALA A 87 -24.48 -20.60 11.06
CA ALA A 87 -25.49 -19.86 10.29
C ALA A 87 -24.81 -18.88 9.33
N ILE A 88 -25.51 -18.57 8.24
CA ILE A 88 -25.14 -17.53 7.28
C ILE A 88 -26.22 -16.43 7.36
N LEU A 89 -25.78 -15.21 7.68
CA LEU A 89 -26.66 -14.04 7.81
C LEU A 89 -26.70 -13.28 6.49
N LEU A 90 -27.89 -13.03 5.97
CA LEU A 90 -28.13 -12.30 4.73
C LEU A 90 -28.84 -10.99 5.02
N ARG A 91 -28.40 -9.89 4.40
CA ARG A 91 -28.98 -8.54 4.57
C ARG A 91 -29.19 -7.89 3.20
N TRP A 92 -30.20 -7.03 3.09
CA TRP A 92 -30.39 -6.15 1.93
C TRP A 92 -31.03 -4.81 2.31
N ASP A 93 -31.13 -3.88 1.38
CA ASP A 93 -31.91 -2.65 1.52
C ASP A 93 -33.41 -2.94 1.73
N ALA A 94 -34.09 -2.11 2.53
CA ALA A 94 -35.56 -2.14 2.57
C ALA A 94 -36.17 -1.80 1.20
N ALA A 95 -37.21 -2.54 0.79
CA ALA A 95 -37.79 -2.47 -0.55
C ALA A 95 -38.41 -1.07 -0.86
N LYS A 96 -37.88 -0.40 -1.89
CA LYS A 96 -38.22 1.00 -2.25
C LYS A 96 -39.40 1.10 -3.24
N TYR A 97 -40.44 0.26 -3.09
CA TYR A 97 -41.64 0.28 -3.96
C TYR A 97 -42.95 -0.01 -3.18
N TYR A 98 -44.09 0.44 -3.72
CA TYR A 98 -45.39 0.30 -3.07
C TYR A 98 -45.99 -1.11 -3.24
N GLY A 99 -46.47 -1.70 -2.13
CA GLY A 99 -47.09 -3.02 -2.13
C GLY A 99 -46.09 -4.19 -2.05
N HIS A 100 -44.96 -4.02 -1.36
CA HIS A 100 -44.09 -5.15 -1.01
C HIS A 100 -44.84 -6.18 -0.14
N ALA A 101 -44.70 -7.47 -0.46
CA ALA A 101 -45.25 -8.56 0.36
C ALA A 101 -44.15 -9.29 1.12
N HIS A 102 -43.10 -9.72 0.42
CA HIS A 102 -41.93 -10.37 0.99
C HIS A 102 -40.76 -10.34 0.00
N THR A 103 -39.57 -10.66 0.49
CA THR A 103 -38.40 -11.03 -0.31
C THR A 103 -38.22 -12.54 -0.23
N GLU A 104 -38.04 -13.18 -1.37
CA GLU A 104 -37.64 -14.58 -1.49
C GLU A 104 -36.12 -14.71 -1.35
N VAL A 105 -35.66 -15.74 -0.62
CA VAL A 105 -34.25 -16.09 -0.43
C VAL A 105 -33.97 -17.45 -1.04
N TRP A 106 -33.03 -17.51 -1.98
CA TRP A 106 -32.65 -18.69 -2.75
C TRP A 106 -31.20 -19.08 -2.44
N ARG A 107 -30.92 -20.38 -2.38
CA ARG A 107 -29.60 -20.95 -2.04
C ARG A 107 -29.23 -22.08 -3.00
N GLY A 108 -28.03 -22.03 -3.57
CA GLY A 108 -27.41 -23.09 -4.35
C GLY A 108 -26.12 -23.59 -3.69
N THR A 109 -25.71 -24.81 -4.04
CA THR A 109 -24.41 -25.41 -3.66
C THR A 109 -23.27 -24.97 -4.60
N VAL A 110 -23.62 -24.51 -5.80
CA VAL A 110 -22.70 -23.94 -6.80
C VAL A 110 -23.14 -22.54 -7.23
N GLU A 111 -22.25 -21.78 -7.86
CA GLU A 111 -22.48 -20.41 -8.35
C GLU A 111 -23.36 -20.36 -9.62
N SER A 112 -24.47 -21.10 -9.64
CA SER A 112 -25.45 -21.08 -10.72
C SER A 112 -26.87 -21.10 -10.18
N PHE A 113 -27.70 -20.17 -10.65
CA PHE A 113 -29.12 -20.12 -10.27
C PHE A 113 -29.89 -21.41 -10.68
N THR A 114 -29.36 -22.22 -11.60
CA THR A 114 -29.97 -23.52 -11.96
C THR A 114 -29.94 -24.55 -10.83
N ASP A 115 -29.07 -24.38 -9.84
CA ASP A 115 -28.97 -25.22 -8.63
C ASP A 115 -29.69 -24.58 -7.42
N ALA A 116 -30.17 -23.34 -7.57
CA ALA A 116 -30.72 -22.59 -6.45
C ALA A 116 -32.14 -23.06 -6.08
N ALA A 117 -32.32 -23.42 -4.81
CA ALA A 117 -33.61 -23.72 -4.21
C ALA A 117 -34.10 -22.54 -3.34
N LEU A 118 -35.41 -22.28 -3.34
CA LEU A 118 -36.04 -21.34 -2.43
C LEU A 118 -35.96 -21.89 -0.99
N ILE A 119 -35.17 -21.25 -0.12
CA ILE A 119 -35.00 -21.67 1.29
C ILE A 119 -35.93 -20.91 2.25
N GLY A 120 -36.47 -19.76 1.84
CA GLY A 120 -37.42 -19.02 2.67
C GLY A 120 -37.92 -17.73 2.05
N THR A 121 -38.89 -17.11 2.73
CA THR A 121 -39.44 -15.81 2.39
C THR A 121 -39.57 -14.96 3.65
N THR A 122 -39.26 -13.67 3.57
CA THR A 122 -39.35 -12.75 4.72
C THR A 122 -39.82 -11.35 4.31
N PRO A 123 -40.70 -10.69 5.10
CA PRO A 123 -41.03 -9.27 4.90
C PRO A 123 -39.98 -8.32 5.47
N ALA A 124 -38.97 -8.83 6.18
CA ALA A 124 -37.83 -8.06 6.67
C ALA A 124 -36.73 -7.91 5.60
N SER A 125 -35.77 -7.03 5.85
CA SER A 125 -34.59 -6.83 4.99
C SER A 125 -33.36 -7.64 5.47
N VAL A 126 -33.62 -8.76 6.14
CA VAL A 126 -32.63 -9.66 6.76
C VAL A 126 -33.19 -11.08 6.84
N PHE A 127 -32.34 -12.09 6.67
CA PHE A 127 -32.64 -13.51 6.85
C PHE A 127 -31.42 -14.22 7.46
N SER A 128 -31.64 -15.30 8.22
CA SER A 128 -30.57 -16.13 8.78
C SER A 128 -30.81 -17.57 8.37
N ASP A 129 -29.85 -18.15 7.65
CA ASP A 129 -29.89 -19.52 7.15
C ASP A 129 -28.99 -20.41 8.03
N VAL A 130 -29.59 -21.35 8.76
CA VAL A 130 -28.88 -22.22 9.70
C VAL A 130 -28.30 -23.42 8.96
N VAL A 131 -26.98 -23.59 9.04
CA VAL A 131 -26.21 -24.59 8.27
C VAL A 131 -25.09 -25.18 9.13
N SER A 132 -24.57 -26.34 8.75
CA SER A 132 -23.41 -26.93 9.44
C SER A 132 -22.16 -26.05 9.31
N PRO A 133 -21.24 -26.05 10.29
CA PRO A 133 -19.90 -25.49 10.13
C PRO A 133 -19.19 -26.03 8.88
N ASN A 134 -18.20 -25.27 8.38
CA ASN A 134 -17.45 -25.56 7.15
C ASN A 134 -18.30 -25.74 5.87
N SER A 135 -19.54 -25.24 5.86
CA SER A 135 -20.39 -25.20 4.67
C SER A 135 -20.11 -23.98 3.79
N LYS A 136 -20.23 -24.16 2.46
CA LYS A 136 -20.20 -23.09 1.44
C LYS A 136 -21.50 -23.14 0.62
N TYR A 137 -22.13 -21.97 0.43
CA TYR A 137 -23.36 -21.83 -0.34
C TYR A 137 -23.39 -20.49 -1.09
N TYR A 138 -24.11 -20.44 -2.20
CA TYR A 138 -24.32 -19.23 -3.01
C TYR A 138 -25.78 -18.78 -2.90
N TYR A 139 -26.00 -17.47 -2.77
CA TYR A 139 -27.33 -16.93 -2.48
C TYR A 139 -27.80 -15.87 -3.46
N TRP A 140 -29.11 -15.84 -3.68
CA TRP A 140 -29.83 -14.84 -4.47
C TRP A 140 -31.09 -14.40 -3.73
N VAL A 141 -31.50 -13.16 -3.92
CA VAL A 141 -32.76 -12.61 -3.41
C VAL A 141 -33.54 -11.88 -4.49
N ARG A 142 -34.87 -11.96 -4.44
CA ARG A 142 -35.79 -11.13 -5.24
C ARG A 142 -36.99 -10.67 -4.41
N HIS A 143 -37.47 -9.46 -4.65
CA HIS A 143 -38.68 -8.95 -4.00
C HIS A 143 -39.96 -9.41 -4.74
N VAL A 144 -41.04 -9.62 -3.98
CA VAL A 144 -42.38 -10.00 -4.47
C VAL A 144 -43.43 -9.04 -3.91
N ASN A 145 -44.39 -8.63 -4.74
CA ASN A 145 -45.46 -7.70 -4.35
C ASN A 145 -46.74 -8.40 -3.88
N THR A 146 -47.69 -7.65 -3.33
CA THR A 146 -48.98 -8.16 -2.83
C THR A 146 -49.93 -8.70 -3.92
N ASN A 147 -49.55 -8.61 -5.19
CA ASN A 147 -50.26 -9.21 -6.33
C ASN A 147 -49.53 -10.46 -6.86
N ASP A 148 -48.65 -11.06 -6.06
CA ASP A 148 -47.83 -12.24 -6.35
C ASP A 148 -46.92 -12.10 -7.60
N ARG A 149 -46.59 -10.85 -7.96
CA ARG A 149 -45.62 -10.57 -9.02
C ARG A 149 -44.23 -10.41 -8.42
N ALA A 150 -43.33 -11.29 -8.81
CA ALA A 150 -41.91 -11.21 -8.51
C ALA A 150 -41.17 -10.16 -9.37
N GLY A 151 -40.07 -9.63 -8.83
CA GLY A 151 -39.08 -8.82 -9.54
C GLY A 151 -37.90 -9.65 -10.05
N ALA A 152 -36.84 -8.95 -10.47
CA ALA A 152 -35.55 -9.55 -10.79
C ALA A 152 -34.76 -9.94 -9.52
N TYR A 153 -33.85 -10.90 -9.66
CA TYR A 153 -32.85 -11.21 -8.64
C TYR A 153 -31.80 -10.11 -8.53
N ASN A 154 -31.17 -9.98 -7.36
CA ASN A 154 -30.09 -9.03 -7.07
C ASN A 154 -28.93 -9.07 -8.09
N ALA A 155 -28.59 -10.27 -8.59
CA ALA A 155 -27.49 -10.50 -9.52
C ALA A 155 -27.73 -11.78 -10.34
N THR A 156 -26.91 -12.00 -11.39
CA THR A 156 -26.90 -13.24 -12.18
C THR A 156 -26.12 -14.35 -11.46
N LEU A 157 -24.91 -14.02 -10.98
CA LEU A 157 -24.11 -14.87 -10.10
C LEU A 157 -24.61 -14.74 -8.65
N GLY A 158 -24.36 -15.76 -7.83
CA GLY A 158 -24.82 -15.79 -6.43
C GLY A 158 -23.77 -15.24 -5.49
N THR A 159 -24.18 -14.57 -4.41
CA THR A 159 -23.25 -14.09 -3.38
C THR A 159 -22.84 -15.27 -2.49
N LEU A 160 -21.54 -15.55 -2.37
CA LEU A 160 -21.00 -16.61 -1.53
C LEU A 160 -21.24 -16.32 -0.03
N GLY A 161 -21.67 -17.32 0.71
CA GLY A 161 -21.59 -17.41 2.16
C GLY A 161 -20.83 -18.67 2.56
N GLU A 162 -19.88 -18.52 3.47
CA GLU A 162 -19.00 -19.59 3.96
C GLU A 162 -18.94 -19.54 5.49
N THR A 163 -19.25 -20.67 6.14
CA THR A 163 -19.19 -20.78 7.62
C THR A 163 -17.80 -21.21 8.09
N SER A 164 -17.45 -20.81 9.31
CA SER A 164 -16.16 -21.15 9.94
C SER A 164 -15.93 -22.67 10.04
N ILE A 165 -14.66 -23.08 10.08
CA ILE A 165 -14.23 -24.47 10.33
C ILE A 165 -14.76 -25.01 11.67
N ASP A 166 -15.01 -26.31 11.72
CA ASP A 166 -15.46 -27.02 12.92
C ASP A 166 -14.34 -27.09 13.98
N VAL A 167 -14.64 -26.65 15.20
CA VAL A 167 -13.69 -26.66 16.34
C VAL A 167 -13.35 -28.08 16.78
N SER A 168 -14.16 -29.10 16.44
CA SER A 168 -13.87 -30.49 16.79
C SER A 168 -12.51 -30.99 16.27
N ALA A 169 -12.09 -30.58 15.07
CA ALA A 169 -10.79 -30.97 14.52
C ALA A 169 -9.61 -30.44 15.39
N PHE A 170 -9.71 -29.19 15.85
CA PHE A 170 -8.72 -28.58 16.73
C PHE A 170 -8.68 -29.23 18.14
N ILE A 171 -9.81 -29.78 18.59
CA ILE A 171 -9.87 -30.56 19.84
C ILE A 171 -9.21 -31.94 19.64
N ASP A 172 -9.45 -32.61 18.50
CA ASP A 172 -8.82 -33.90 18.19
C ASP A 172 -7.29 -33.75 18.04
N ASP A 173 -6.81 -32.68 17.40
CA ASP A 173 -5.38 -32.34 17.32
C ASP A 173 -4.76 -32.12 18.71
N ILE A 174 -5.40 -31.31 19.58
CA ILE A 174 -4.97 -31.10 20.97
C ILE A 174 -4.97 -32.40 21.77
N VAL A 175 -5.93 -33.29 21.56
CA VAL A 175 -5.97 -34.61 22.22
C VAL A 175 -4.85 -35.52 21.71
N ALA A 176 -4.49 -35.48 20.44
CA ALA A 176 -3.33 -36.22 19.92
C ALA A 176 -2.02 -35.69 20.55
N GLU A 177 -1.80 -34.37 20.52
CA GLU A 177 -0.59 -33.72 21.02
C GLU A 177 -0.43 -33.84 22.55
N LEU A 178 -1.54 -33.91 23.31
CA LEU A 178 -1.51 -34.26 24.73
C LEU A 178 -1.11 -35.72 25.00
N ASN A 179 -1.53 -36.67 24.16
CA ASN A 179 -1.20 -38.09 24.35
C ASN A 179 0.26 -38.41 23.98
N ASP A 180 0.83 -37.73 22.98
CA ASP A 180 2.25 -37.84 22.61
C ASP A 180 3.19 -37.02 23.54
N SER A 181 2.66 -36.38 24.59
CA SER A 181 3.44 -35.55 25.52
C SER A 181 4.37 -36.35 26.43
N ASP A 182 5.67 -35.97 26.45
CA ASP A 182 6.69 -36.40 27.42
C ASP A 182 6.14 -36.47 28.87
N LEU A 183 5.28 -35.51 29.26
CA LEU A 183 4.71 -35.43 30.60
C LEU A 183 3.67 -36.52 30.90
N VAL A 184 2.84 -36.88 29.91
CA VAL A 184 1.84 -37.94 30.06
C VAL A 184 2.52 -39.31 30.11
N ALA A 185 3.54 -39.52 29.27
CA ALA A 185 4.39 -40.72 29.34
C ALA A 185 5.07 -40.87 30.71
N LEU A 186 5.62 -39.79 31.27
CA LEU A 186 6.24 -39.79 32.60
C LEU A 186 5.24 -40.08 33.73
N LEU A 187 4.00 -39.59 33.62
CA LEU A 187 2.95 -39.84 34.61
C LEU A 187 2.47 -41.30 34.57
N LEU A 188 2.32 -41.89 33.38
CA LEU A 188 1.99 -43.31 33.22
C LEU A 188 3.10 -44.20 33.79
N GLN A 189 4.37 -43.97 33.40
CA GLN A 189 5.52 -44.70 33.95
C GLN A 189 5.59 -44.61 35.49
N LYS A 190 5.22 -43.47 36.06
CA LYS A 190 5.18 -43.30 37.52
C LYS A 190 4.01 -44.04 38.19
N SER A 191 2.92 -44.30 37.46
CA SER A 191 1.84 -45.19 37.92
C SER A 191 2.32 -46.64 37.98
N ASP A 192 2.91 -47.15 36.90
CA ASP A 192 3.39 -48.54 36.79
C ASP A 192 4.45 -48.87 37.85
N ASN A 193 5.37 -47.92 38.10
CA ASN A 193 6.38 -48.03 39.16
C ASN A 193 5.75 -48.09 40.58
N ASN A 194 4.67 -47.33 40.82
CA ASN A 194 3.96 -47.38 42.11
C ASN A 194 3.21 -48.70 42.29
N GLU A 195 2.57 -49.22 41.23
CA GLU A 195 1.87 -50.51 41.26
C GLU A 195 2.83 -51.67 41.52
N THR A 196 4.00 -51.66 40.85
CA THR A 196 5.09 -52.61 41.10
C THR A 196 5.56 -52.59 42.57
N ALA A 197 5.80 -51.40 43.13
CA ALA A 197 6.23 -51.25 44.52
C ALA A 197 5.16 -51.71 45.55
N ILE A 198 3.87 -51.59 45.21
CA ILE A 198 2.76 -52.11 46.03
C ILE A 198 2.73 -53.65 46.00
N GLU A 199 3.02 -54.27 44.86
CA GLU A 199 3.08 -55.72 44.73
C GLU A 199 4.29 -56.32 45.47
N GLU A 200 5.47 -55.70 45.36
CA GLU A 200 6.66 -56.07 46.14
C GLU A 200 6.44 -55.94 47.66
N ALA A 201 5.87 -54.81 48.11
CA ALA A 201 5.54 -54.61 49.53
C ALA A 201 4.53 -55.66 50.04
N SER A 202 3.56 -56.05 49.21
CA SER A 202 2.57 -57.07 49.55
C SER A 202 3.22 -58.46 49.71
N ALA A 203 4.19 -58.81 48.87
CA ALA A 203 4.97 -60.04 48.98
C ALA A 203 5.84 -60.07 50.26
N LEU A 204 6.48 -58.95 50.61
CA LEU A 204 7.26 -58.80 51.85
C LEU A 204 6.39 -58.93 53.10
N ILE A 205 5.18 -58.36 53.12
CA ILE A 205 4.22 -58.50 54.22
C ILE A 205 3.80 -59.97 54.37
N ALA A 206 3.50 -60.67 53.27
CA ALA A 206 3.15 -62.10 53.31
C ALA A 206 4.31 -62.97 53.84
N ALA A 207 5.53 -62.73 53.38
CA ALA A 207 6.72 -63.46 53.83
C ALA A 207 7.03 -63.23 55.32
N ASN A 208 6.87 -61.99 55.82
CA ASN A 208 7.09 -61.69 57.23
C ASN A 208 5.97 -62.23 58.12
N LYS A 209 4.72 -62.28 57.65
CA LYS A 209 3.64 -63.01 58.35
C LYS A 209 3.96 -64.49 58.47
N ALA A 210 4.38 -65.17 57.39
CA ALA A 210 4.70 -66.59 57.43
C ALA A 210 5.83 -66.93 58.43
N LYS A 211 6.86 -66.06 58.55
CA LYS A 211 7.91 -66.20 59.57
C LYS A 211 7.37 -66.03 60.99
N ALA A 212 6.48 -65.06 61.21
CA ALA A 212 5.88 -64.81 62.52
C ALA A 212 4.95 -65.95 62.95
N ASP A 213 4.16 -66.49 62.02
CA ASP A 213 3.28 -67.64 62.27
C ASP A 213 4.10 -68.89 62.67
N ALA A 214 5.20 -69.18 61.96
CA ALA A 214 6.08 -70.30 62.29
C ALA A 214 6.78 -70.15 63.65
N ALA A 215 7.27 -68.95 63.98
CA ALA A 215 7.91 -68.68 65.28
C ALA A 215 6.93 -68.76 66.47
N ILE A 216 5.62 -68.64 66.22
CA ILE A 216 4.58 -68.92 67.23
C ILE A 216 4.36 -70.42 67.38
N GLU A 217 4.34 -71.19 66.28
CA GLU A 217 4.16 -72.65 66.31
C GLU A 217 5.32 -73.37 67.02
N ASP A 218 6.57 -72.95 66.77
CA ASP A 218 7.75 -73.45 67.50
C ASP A 218 7.65 -73.16 69.02
N ALA A 219 7.29 -71.93 69.39
CA ALA A 219 7.18 -71.50 70.79
C ALA A 219 6.01 -72.16 71.54
N GLU A 220 4.91 -72.50 70.86
CA GLU A 220 3.83 -73.31 71.45
C GLU A 220 4.30 -74.74 71.75
N GLN A 221 5.16 -75.33 70.90
CA GLN A 221 5.72 -76.67 71.12
C GLN A 221 6.73 -76.70 72.28
N ASP A 222 7.63 -75.74 72.40
CA ASP A 222 8.60 -75.67 73.51
C ASP A 222 7.90 -75.57 74.88
N ILE A 223 6.76 -74.87 74.95
CA ILE A 223 5.93 -74.79 76.16
C ILE A 223 5.28 -76.15 76.49
N ILE A 224 4.82 -76.89 75.48
CA ILE A 224 4.25 -78.24 75.65
C ILE A 224 5.32 -79.22 76.17
N ASP A 225 6.50 -79.24 75.56
CA ASP A 225 7.59 -80.15 75.94
C ASP A 225 8.11 -79.83 77.35
N SER A 226 8.22 -78.54 77.71
CA SER A 226 8.56 -78.10 79.07
C SER A 226 7.52 -78.54 80.11
N ALA A 227 6.23 -78.45 79.78
CA ALA A 227 5.15 -78.91 80.66
C ALA A 227 5.12 -80.44 80.80
N GLN A 228 5.52 -81.18 79.77
CA GLN A 228 5.66 -82.63 79.80
C GLN A 228 6.78 -83.06 80.77
N GLN A 229 7.98 -82.49 80.63
CA GLN A 229 9.13 -82.78 81.51
C GLN A 229 8.84 -82.49 82.99
N LEU A 230 8.09 -81.43 83.29
CA LEU A 230 7.70 -81.07 84.66
C LEU A 230 6.76 -82.13 85.29
N ASN A 231 5.84 -82.69 84.50
CA ASN A 231 4.94 -83.75 84.96
C ASN A 231 5.67 -85.08 85.20
N ASP A 232 6.60 -85.45 84.31
CA ASP A 232 7.40 -86.68 84.46
C ASP A 232 8.31 -86.61 85.69
N SER A 233 8.90 -85.43 85.95
CA SER A 233 9.70 -85.15 87.16
C SER A 233 8.87 -85.28 88.45
N LEU A 234 7.65 -84.74 88.45
CA LEU A 234 6.72 -84.85 89.58
C LEU A 234 6.26 -86.30 89.84
N ALA A 235 6.09 -87.10 88.78
CA ALA A 235 5.74 -88.50 88.89
C ALA A 235 6.88 -89.33 89.52
N LEU A 236 8.13 -89.05 89.15
CA LEU A 236 9.32 -89.72 89.70
C LEU A 236 9.46 -89.46 91.22
N ALA A 237 9.49 -88.18 91.62
CA ALA A 237 9.65 -87.79 93.02
C ALA A 237 8.54 -88.35 93.94
N LYS A 238 7.31 -88.49 93.40
CA LYS A 238 6.21 -89.14 94.12
C LYS A 238 6.45 -90.63 94.35
N SER A 239 6.99 -91.34 93.36
CA SER A 239 7.30 -92.78 93.48
C SER A 239 8.42 -93.04 94.50
N GLU A 240 9.40 -92.15 94.60
CA GLU A 240 10.51 -92.24 95.56
C GLU A 240 10.03 -92.03 96.99
N LEU A 241 9.13 -91.05 97.21
CA LEU A 241 8.49 -90.82 98.51
C LEU A 241 7.64 -92.01 98.97
N GLU A 242 6.85 -92.60 98.07
CA GLU A 242 6.02 -93.79 98.37
C GLU A 242 6.89 -95.00 98.77
N ALA A 243 8.05 -95.19 98.11
CA ALA A 243 9.01 -96.24 98.47
C ALA A 243 9.67 -96.01 99.85
N SER A 244 10.05 -94.76 100.16
CA SER A 244 10.66 -94.39 101.45
C SER A 244 9.72 -94.61 102.64
N ILE A 245 8.42 -94.31 102.47
CA ILE A 245 7.39 -94.58 103.48
C ILE A 245 7.29 -96.08 103.79
N ALA A 246 7.18 -96.93 102.75
CA ALA A 246 7.05 -98.37 102.91
C ALA A 246 8.24 -99.01 103.66
N ALA A 247 9.47 -98.60 103.34
CA ALA A 247 10.68 -99.06 104.02
C ALA A 247 10.71 -98.69 105.52
N SER A 248 10.11 -97.54 105.88
CA SER A 248 10.02 -97.07 107.26
C SER A 248 8.99 -97.88 108.08
N GLU A 249 7.83 -98.21 107.48
CA GLU A 249 6.80 -99.03 108.12
C GLU A 249 7.28 -100.46 108.44
N GLU A 250 8.02 -101.10 107.54
CA GLU A 250 8.60 -102.44 107.75
C GLU A 250 9.63 -102.44 108.91
N LYS A 251 10.45 -101.39 109.00
CA LYS A 251 11.47 -101.23 110.05
C LYS A 251 10.83 -101.09 111.44
N VAL A 252 9.78 -100.28 111.58
CA VAL A 252 9.03 -100.10 112.83
C VAL A 252 8.32 -101.41 113.25
N SER A 253 7.74 -102.14 112.30
CA SER A 253 7.13 -103.46 112.55
C SER A 253 8.12 -104.45 113.17
N THR A 254 9.36 -104.43 112.69
CA THR A 254 10.45 -105.30 113.17
C THR A 254 10.87 -104.97 114.61
N GLU A 255 11.15 -103.70 114.93
CA GLU A 255 11.56 -103.27 116.27
C GLU A 255 10.48 -103.57 117.34
N VAL A 256 9.19 -103.43 117.00
CA VAL A 256 8.08 -103.78 117.90
C VAL A 256 8.06 -105.29 118.21
N SER A 257 8.41 -106.13 117.24
CA SER A 257 8.49 -107.59 117.42
C SER A 257 9.63 -107.99 118.35
N GLU A 258 10.82 -107.41 118.17
CA GLU A 258 12.00 -107.70 118.99
C GLU A 258 11.82 -107.26 120.46
N ASN A 259 11.28 -106.05 120.68
CA ASN A 259 10.99 -105.57 122.04
C ASN A 259 9.97 -106.46 122.77
N LYS A 260 8.99 -107.01 122.06
CA LYS A 260 8.00 -107.95 122.60
C LYS A 260 8.66 -109.27 123.05
N ALA A 261 9.67 -109.75 122.33
CA ALA A 261 10.46 -110.92 122.72
C ALA A 261 11.38 -110.65 123.93
N ALA A 262 11.98 -109.45 124.02
CA ALA A 262 12.82 -109.06 125.15
C ALA A 262 12.03 -109.03 126.48
N ILE A 263 10.80 -108.47 126.47
CA ILE A 263 9.91 -108.42 127.64
C ILE A 263 9.52 -109.84 128.10
N ALA A 264 9.22 -110.75 127.16
CA ALA A 264 8.86 -112.13 127.50
C ALA A 264 10.02 -112.88 128.19
N ASN A 265 11.26 -112.67 127.75
CA ASN A 265 12.44 -113.25 128.39
C ASN A 265 12.66 -112.69 129.80
N LEU A 266 12.52 -111.37 130.02
CA LEU A 266 12.65 -110.76 131.34
C LEU A 266 11.67 -111.34 132.36
N ALA A 267 10.42 -111.60 131.95
CA ALA A 267 9.41 -112.20 132.83
C ALA A 267 9.79 -113.62 133.32
N SER A 268 10.60 -114.37 132.57
CA SER A 268 10.99 -115.74 132.92
C SER A 268 12.04 -115.84 134.05
N VAL A 269 12.81 -114.77 134.30
CA VAL A 269 13.98 -114.79 135.19
C VAL A 269 13.63 -114.48 136.65
N VAL A 270 12.41 -114.01 136.92
CA VAL A 270 11.96 -113.53 138.25
C VAL A 270 11.77 -114.66 139.28
N VAL A 271 11.87 -115.93 138.88
CA VAL A 271 11.51 -117.09 139.73
C VAL A 271 12.76 -117.80 140.31
N GLY A 272 13.20 -117.35 141.49
CA GLY A 272 13.94 -118.19 142.46
C GLY A 272 15.47 -118.05 142.52
N GLY A 273 15.96 -116.93 143.06
CA GLY A 273 17.37 -116.73 143.44
C GLY A 273 17.57 -115.62 144.47
N ASP A 274 18.75 -115.55 145.10
CA ASP A 274 19.06 -114.58 146.17
C ASP A 274 19.12 -113.12 145.66
N GLU A 275 18.54 -112.19 146.45
CA GLU A 275 18.37 -110.78 146.08
C GLU A 275 19.68 -110.07 145.72
N GLU A 276 20.78 -110.33 146.44
CA GLU A 276 22.05 -109.64 146.22
C GLU A 276 22.70 -110.04 144.88
N VAL A 277 22.53 -111.30 144.46
CA VAL A 277 22.93 -111.76 143.12
C VAL A 277 22.00 -111.21 142.04
N ILE A 278 20.69 -111.14 142.31
CA ILE A 278 19.72 -110.52 141.39
C ILE A 278 20.07 -109.05 141.16
N ILE A 279 20.31 -108.26 142.21
CA ILE A 279 20.62 -106.83 142.10
C ILE A 279 21.96 -106.61 141.38
N ALA A 280 23.02 -107.35 141.72
CA ALA A 280 24.31 -107.22 141.05
C ALA A 280 24.22 -107.57 139.55
N LYS A 281 23.49 -108.63 139.20
CA LYS A 281 23.30 -109.07 137.82
C LYS A 281 22.38 -108.14 137.04
N ALA A 282 21.32 -107.63 137.67
CA ALA A 282 20.43 -106.62 137.09
C ALA A 282 21.16 -105.29 136.84
N ILE A 283 22.02 -104.81 137.75
CA ILE A 283 22.85 -103.61 137.54
C ILE A 283 23.86 -103.83 136.42
N SER A 284 24.49 -105.01 136.34
CA SER A 284 25.41 -105.36 135.26
C SER A 284 24.68 -105.39 133.90
N GLN A 285 23.48 -105.98 133.85
CA GLN A 285 22.65 -106.03 132.64
C GLN A 285 22.07 -104.65 132.27
N LEU A 286 21.63 -103.82 133.24
CA LEU A 286 21.25 -102.42 132.97
C LEU A 286 22.43 -101.62 132.41
N SER A 287 23.64 -101.81 132.96
CA SER A 287 24.84 -101.12 132.47
C SER A 287 25.22 -101.57 131.05
N ALA A 288 25.06 -102.85 130.73
CA ALA A 288 25.25 -103.38 129.39
C ALA A 288 24.18 -102.87 128.41
N SER A 289 22.90 -102.93 128.78
CA SER A 289 21.79 -102.41 127.97
C SER A 289 21.88 -100.90 127.76
N HIS A 290 22.25 -100.12 128.78
CA HIS A 290 22.44 -98.68 128.65
C HIS A 290 23.65 -98.34 127.76
N LYS A 291 24.74 -99.11 127.83
CA LYS A 291 25.87 -98.96 126.89
C LYS A 291 25.47 -99.30 125.46
N THR A 292 24.70 -100.38 125.27
CA THR A 292 24.18 -100.80 123.96
C THR A 292 23.21 -99.77 123.38
N LEU A 293 22.27 -99.29 124.19
CA LEU A 293 21.32 -98.23 123.83
C LEU A 293 22.06 -96.94 123.45
N ASN A 294 23.01 -96.48 124.26
CA ASN A 294 23.78 -95.26 123.99
C ASN A 294 24.68 -95.39 122.74
N SER A 295 25.11 -96.60 122.35
CA SER A 295 25.75 -96.82 121.05
C SER A 295 24.76 -96.88 119.89
N ILE A 296 23.56 -97.45 120.06
CA ILE A 296 22.56 -97.56 118.99
C ILE A 296 21.91 -96.20 118.71
N THR A 297 21.43 -95.49 119.73
CA THR A 297 20.67 -94.25 119.57
C THR A 297 21.50 -93.16 118.89
N ASN A 298 22.76 -92.96 119.28
CA ASN A 298 23.61 -91.94 118.66
C ASN A 298 24.07 -92.32 117.25
N VAL A 299 24.54 -93.56 117.03
CA VAL A 299 25.01 -93.98 115.70
C VAL A 299 23.88 -94.05 114.67
N ASN A 300 22.66 -94.43 115.09
CA ASN A 300 21.49 -94.44 114.21
C ASN A 300 21.01 -93.00 113.86
N LEU A 301 21.09 -92.06 114.81
CA LEU A 301 20.83 -90.64 114.53
C LEU A 301 21.89 -90.05 113.61
N ASP A 302 23.19 -90.25 113.88
CA ASP A 302 24.26 -89.74 113.01
C ASP A 302 24.18 -90.32 111.59
N ALA A 303 23.81 -91.60 111.45
CA ALA A 303 23.58 -92.22 110.15
C ALA A 303 22.40 -91.57 109.40
N GLN A 304 21.21 -91.47 110.02
CA GLN A 304 20.04 -90.85 109.40
C GLN A 304 20.25 -89.36 109.11
N ILE A 305 20.96 -88.63 109.98
CA ILE A 305 21.32 -87.22 109.76
C ILE A 305 22.33 -87.10 108.61
N THR A 306 23.20 -88.09 108.39
CA THR A 306 24.13 -88.11 107.24
C THR A 306 23.40 -88.43 105.94
N GLU A 307 22.46 -89.39 105.96
CA GLU A 307 21.61 -89.75 104.82
C GLU A 307 20.70 -88.59 104.39
N VAL A 308 20.01 -87.94 105.34
CA VAL A 308 19.20 -86.75 105.07
C VAL A 308 20.04 -85.57 104.59
N LYS A 309 21.27 -85.38 105.09
CA LYS A 309 22.21 -84.39 104.54
C LYS A 309 22.60 -84.70 103.11
N GLN A 310 22.83 -85.97 102.76
CA GLN A 310 23.16 -86.35 101.39
C GLN A 310 21.98 -86.09 100.45
N ILE A 311 20.75 -86.46 100.84
CA ILE A 311 19.54 -86.16 100.07
C ILE A 311 19.36 -84.65 99.86
N ILE A 312 19.64 -83.82 100.87
CA ILE A 312 19.61 -82.34 100.71
C ILE A 312 20.71 -81.87 99.76
N VAL A 313 21.93 -82.38 99.86
CA VAL A 313 23.04 -82.04 98.94
C VAL A 313 22.74 -82.45 97.50
N ASP A 314 22.17 -83.62 97.28
CA ASP A 314 21.81 -84.13 95.96
C ASP A 314 20.63 -83.34 95.37
N ALA A 315 19.68 -82.90 96.19
CA ALA A 315 18.58 -82.01 95.78
C ALA A 315 19.05 -80.57 95.50
N ASP A 316 19.96 -80.02 96.32
CA ASP A 316 20.60 -78.72 96.08
C ASP A 316 21.43 -78.76 94.77
N GLN A 317 22.11 -79.87 94.50
CA GLN A 317 22.86 -80.11 93.26
C GLN A 317 21.91 -80.20 92.04
N ALA A 318 20.82 -80.97 92.11
CA ALA A 318 19.84 -81.07 91.04
C ALA A 318 19.14 -79.72 90.77
N LEU A 319 18.85 -78.93 91.81
CA LEU A 319 18.31 -77.58 91.69
C LEU A 319 19.34 -76.63 91.05
N ALA A 320 20.61 -76.72 91.42
CA ALA A 320 21.69 -75.94 90.79
C ALA A 320 21.87 -76.31 89.31
N GLU A 321 21.73 -77.58 88.94
CA GLU A 321 21.75 -78.04 87.55
C GLU A 321 20.54 -77.52 86.76
N MET A 322 19.32 -77.55 87.33
CA MET A 322 18.14 -76.93 86.72
C MET A 322 18.29 -75.42 86.53
N ILE A 323 18.83 -74.69 87.53
CA ILE A 323 19.11 -73.26 87.43
C ILE A 323 20.13 -72.99 86.32
N THR A 324 21.21 -73.78 86.26
CA THR A 324 22.25 -73.66 85.22
C THR A 324 21.68 -73.93 83.82
N ALA A 325 20.81 -74.91 83.67
CA ALA A 325 20.14 -75.21 82.39
C ALA A 325 19.20 -74.07 81.96
N LEU A 326 18.38 -73.54 82.88
CA LEU A 326 17.46 -72.43 82.61
C LEU A 326 18.22 -71.14 82.26
N GLU A 327 19.31 -70.84 82.99
CA GLU A 327 20.16 -69.68 82.71
C GLU A 327 20.91 -69.83 81.37
N THR A 328 21.28 -71.06 80.99
CA THR A 328 21.83 -71.36 79.65
C THR A 328 20.81 -71.17 78.55
N SER A 329 19.55 -71.60 78.74
CA SER A 329 18.45 -71.35 77.79
C SER A 329 18.22 -69.85 77.62
N TYR A 330 18.03 -69.13 78.74
CA TYR A 330 17.82 -67.68 78.72
C TYR A 330 18.95 -66.92 78.01
N GLN A 331 20.22 -67.32 78.20
CA GLN A 331 21.35 -66.74 77.47
C GLN A 331 21.35 -67.07 75.97
N SER A 332 20.85 -68.24 75.57
CA SER A 332 20.61 -68.58 74.16
C SER A 332 19.51 -67.71 73.55
N ASP A 333 18.40 -67.56 74.26
CA ASP A 333 17.22 -66.82 73.81
C ASP A 333 17.49 -65.31 73.69
N ASP A 334 18.17 -64.73 74.68
CA ASP A 334 18.65 -63.34 74.64
C ASP A 334 19.62 -63.12 73.47
N ALA A 335 20.56 -64.05 73.22
CA ALA A 335 21.46 -63.98 72.08
C ALA A 335 20.74 -64.09 70.72
N GLN A 336 19.69 -64.93 70.62
CA GLN A 336 18.83 -65.02 69.44
C GLN A 336 18.03 -63.72 69.23
N ILE A 337 17.40 -63.19 70.28
CA ILE A 337 16.67 -61.91 70.25
C ILE A 337 17.59 -60.77 69.81
N ILE A 338 18.81 -60.68 70.36
CA ILE A 338 19.83 -59.70 69.96
C ILE A 338 20.19 -59.88 68.47
N SER A 339 20.36 -61.11 67.99
CA SER A 339 20.66 -61.39 66.58
C SER A 339 19.52 -60.98 65.64
N ILE A 340 18.27 -61.25 66.02
CA ILE A 340 17.06 -60.82 65.29
C ILE A 340 16.96 -59.30 65.24
N ILE A 341 17.17 -58.61 66.37
CA ILE A 341 17.17 -57.14 66.46
C ILE A 341 18.27 -56.54 65.58
N GLN A 342 19.48 -57.10 65.60
CA GLN A 342 20.58 -56.64 64.74
C GLN A 342 20.27 -56.84 63.25
N THR A 343 19.74 -58.00 62.87
CA THR A 343 19.36 -58.32 61.49
C THR A 343 18.26 -57.39 60.98
N LEU A 344 17.21 -57.16 61.78
CA LEU A 344 16.13 -56.25 61.45
C LEU A 344 16.62 -54.80 61.34
N SER A 345 17.50 -54.36 62.24
CA SER A 345 18.11 -53.02 62.19
C SER A 345 18.95 -52.81 60.94
N GLN A 346 19.69 -53.83 60.50
CA GLN A 346 20.49 -53.78 59.26
C GLN A 346 19.60 -53.76 58.01
N SER A 347 18.52 -54.55 57.96
CA SER A 347 17.53 -54.47 56.87
C SER A 347 16.96 -53.07 56.78
N VAL A 348 16.42 -52.53 57.87
CA VAL A 348 15.81 -51.19 57.91
C VAL A 348 16.82 -50.09 57.52
N SER A 349 18.10 -50.20 57.90
CA SER A 349 19.13 -49.25 57.42
C SER A 349 19.34 -49.35 55.91
N SER A 350 19.48 -50.57 55.37
CA SER A 350 19.63 -50.82 53.94
C SER A 350 18.43 -50.33 53.12
N ASP A 351 17.21 -50.52 53.64
CA ASP A 351 15.97 -50.09 53.00
C ASP A 351 15.86 -48.55 53.01
N ILE A 352 16.24 -47.90 54.11
CA ILE A 352 16.32 -46.42 54.22
C ILE A 352 17.39 -45.86 53.27
N GLU A 353 18.57 -46.48 53.19
CA GLU A 353 19.65 -46.07 52.29
C GLU A 353 19.22 -46.20 50.81
N SER A 354 18.62 -47.33 50.43
CA SER A 354 18.06 -47.57 49.09
C SER A 354 17.00 -46.53 48.72
N LEU A 355 15.99 -46.32 49.59
CA LEU A 355 14.93 -45.34 49.36
C LEU A 355 15.47 -43.90 49.31
N THR A 356 16.52 -43.59 50.07
CA THR A 356 17.21 -42.30 50.02
C THR A 356 17.90 -42.08 48.67
N GLN A 357 18.58 -43.10 48.11
CA GLN A 357 19.18 -43.00 46.78
C GLN A 357 18.12 -42.86 45.67
N GLN A 358 17.01 -43.59 45.76
CA GLN A 358 15.88 -43.42 44.84
C GLN A 358 15.29 -42.00 44.90
N LEU A 359 15.14 -41.43 46.10
CA LEU A 359 14.65 -40.07 46.29
C LEU A 359 15.62 -39.02 45.74
N ILE A 360 16.93 -39.21 45.92
CA ILE A 360 17.98 -38.35 45.34
C ILE A 360 17.91 -38.40 43.81
N GLN A 361 17.81 -39.59 43.21
CA GLN A 361 17.73 -39.74 41.75
C GLN A 361 16.44 -39.12 41.20
N LEU A 362 15.30 -39.32 41.87
CA LEU A 362 14.01 -38.72 41.47
C LEU A 362 14.06 -37.18 41.55
N SER A 363 14.70 -36.64 42.60
CA SER A 363 14.94 -35.20 42.76
C SER A 363 15.84 -34.65 41.64
N SER A 364 16.93 -35.34 41.32
CA SER A 364 17.80 -34.97 40.20
C SER A 364 17.07 -34.99 38.86
N ASN A 365 16.27 -36.03 38.58
CA ASN A 365 15.48 -36.15 37.36
C ASN A 365 14.46 -35.00 37.25
N TYR A 366 13.81 -34.64 38.36
CA TYR A 366 12.89 -33.50 38.42
C TYR A 366 13.61 -32.19 38.08
N VAL A 367 14.76 -31.90 38.72
CA VAL A 367 15.54 -30.68 38.46
C VAL A 367 16.03 -30.61 37.01
N THR A 368 16.48 -31.72 36.42
CA THR A 368 16.88 -31.76 35.00
C THR A 368 15.68 -31.56 34.06
N ALA A 369 14.50 -32.11 34.37
CA ALA A 369 13.29 -31.88 33.59
C ALA A 369 12.81 -30.42 33.68
N ASP A 370 12.80 -29.85 34.88
CA ASP A 370 12.44 -28.45 35.15
C ASP A 370 13.37 -27.45 34.41
N GLN A 371 14.69 -27.74 34.39
CA GLN A 371 15.68 -27.01 33.60
C GLN A 371 15.46 -27.17 32.08
N LYS A 372 15.19 -28.39 31.60
CA LYS A 372 14.87 -28.65 30.17
C LYS A 372 13.64 -27.84 29.76
N ILE A 373 12.54 -27.95 30.50
CA ILE A 373 11.28 -27.24 30.25
C ILE A 373 11.50 -25.71 30.28
N SER A 374 12.21 -25.19 31.28
CA SER A 374 12.53 -23.76 31.37
C SER A 374 13.33 -23.25 30.16
N SER A 375 14.31 -24.04 29.67
CA SER A 375 15.08 -23.68 28.48
C SER A 375 14.26 -23.74 27.19
N GLN A 376 13.35 -24.71 27.06
CA GLN A 376 12.43 -24.82 25.92
C GLN A 376 11.40 -23.68 25.92
N LEU A 377 10.86 -23.32 27.09
CA LEU A 377 9.94 -22.20 27.27
C LEU A 377 10.61 -20.87 26.89
N SER A 378 11.79 -20.58 27.45
CA SER A 378 12.53 -19.36 27.11
C SER A 378 12.92 -19.27 25.63
N THR A 379 13.21 -20.41 24.99
CA THR A 379 13.43 -20.48 23.53
C THR A 379 12.16 -20.16 22.76
N LEU A 380 11.00 -20.69 23.18
CA LEU A 380 9.70 -20.44 22.56
C LEU A 380 9.26 -18.98 22.73
N GLU A 381 9.38 -18.41 23.94
CA GLU A 381 9.13 -16.99 24.23
C GLU A 381 9.96 -16.08 23.32
N THR A 382 11.26 -16.39 23.17
CA THR A 382 12.16 -15.65 22.27
C THR A 382 11.79 -15.83 20.79
N THR A 383 11.34 -17.01 20.38
CA THR A 383 10.92 -17.29 19.00
C THR A 383 9.66 -16.50 18.65
N VAL A 384 8.62 -16.56 19.50
CA VAL A 384 7.37 -15.83 19.30
C VAL A 384 7.61 -14.32 19.29
N ALA A 385 8.42 -13.78 20.21
CA ALA A 385 8.75 -12.36 20.23
C ALA A 385 9.47 -11.88 18.95
N ASN A 386 10.34 -12.71 18.36
CA ASN A 386 11.00 -12.41 17.09
C ASN A 386 10.03 -12.51 15.90
N GLU A 387 9.10 -13.47 15.90
CA GLU A 387 8.07 -13.61 14.87
C GLU A 387 7.05 -12.46 14.91
N ASP A 388 6.62 -12.03 16.09
CA ASP A 388 5.77 -10.85 16.29
C ASP A 388 6.46 -9.57 15.82
N LEU A 389 7.75 -9.39 16.12
CA LEU A 389 8.53 -8.25 15.63
C LEU A 389 8.63 -8.24 14.11
N ALA A 390 9.01 -9.37 13.49
CA ALA A 390 9.12 -9.51 12.04
C ALA A 390 7.75 -9.37 11.34
N LEU A 391 6.64 -9.74 12.00
CA LEU A 391 5.29 -9.50 11.52
C LEU A 391 4.93 -8.01 11.59
N SER A 392 5.28 -7.31 12.68
CA SER A 392 5.09 -5.86 12.81
C SER A 392 5.86 -5.08 11.75
N GLU A 393 7.14 -5.41 11.52
CA GLU A 393 7.97 -4.77 10.49
C GLU A 393 7.39 -4.97 9.08
N ARG A 394 6.84 -6.17 8.79
CA ARG A 394 6.16 -6.46 7.52
C ARG A 394 4.84 -5.70 7.38
N ILE A 395 4.11 -5.45 8.47
CA ILE A 395 2.88 -4.64 8.48
C ILE A 395 3.23 -3.16 8.24
N ASP A 396 4.24 -2.62 8.93
CA ASP A 396 4.69 -1.24 8.76
C ASP A 396 5.21 -0.98 7.33
N SER A 397 5.95 -1.94 6.74
CA SER A 397 6.39 -1.86 5.34
C SER A 397 5.21 -1.88 4.36
N LEU A 398 4.20 -2.74 4.59
CA LEU A 398 3.03 -2.84 3.72
C LEU A 398 2.15 -1.58 3.78
N GLU A 399 1.99 -0.99 4.96
CA GLU A 399 1.30 0.29 5.15
C GLU A 399 2.05 1.44 4.46
N ALA A 400 3.39 1.45 4.51
CA ALA A 400 4.21 2.42 3.81
C ALA A 400 4.07 2.31 2.27
N ASP A 401 4.15 1.10 1.72
CA ASP A 401 3.95 0.83 0.29
C ASP A 401 2.54 1.21 -0.16
N TYR A 402 1.51 0.83 0.60
CA TYR A 402 0.12 1.16 0.30
C TYR A 402 -0.10 2.68 0.25
N ARG A 403 0.43 3.42 1.23
CA ARG A 403 0.37 4.89 1.26
C ARG A 403 1.19 5.54 0.14
N SER A 404 2.32 4.95 -0.26
CA SER A 404 3.09 5.41 -1.42
C SER A 404 2.28 5.27 -2.72
N GLY A 405 1.61 4.13 -2.89
CA GLY A 405 0.69 3.87 -4.00
C GLY A 405 -0.49 4.84 -4.05
N ASP A 406 -1.18 5.07 -2.92
CA ASP A 406 -2.34 5.96 -2.84
C ASP A 406 -1.98 7.44 -3.12
N ASN A 407 -0.84 7.92 -2.62
CA ASN A 407 -0.32 9.25 -2.95
C ASN A 407 0.00 9.39 -4.46
N THR A 408 0.56 8.33 -5.06
CA THR A 408 0.89 8.29 -6.50
C THR A 408 -0.36 8.27 -7.36
N LEU A 409 -1.38 7.49 -6.97
CA LEU A 409 -2.68 7.42 -7.63
C LEU A 409 -3.43 8.75 -7.52
N SER A 410 -3.51 9.32 -6.32
CA SER A 410 -4.13 10.64 -6.06
C SER A 410 -3.48 11.77 -6.88
N SER A 411 -2.14 11.75 -6.99
CA SER A 411 -1.40 12.69 -7.84
C SER A 411 -1.74 12.50 -9.32
N SER A 412 -1.77 11.26 -9.80
CA SER A 412 -2.11 10.92 -11.18
C SER A 412 -3.54 11.33 -11.56
N ILE A 413 -4.50 11.12 -10.65
CA ILE A 413 -5.89 11.56 -10.79
C ILE A 413 -5.98 13.10 -10.83
N SER A 414 -5.21 13.81 -10.00
CA SER A 414 -5.17 15.28 -10.01
C SER A 414 -4.61 15.83 -11.33
N THR A 415 -3.51 15.27 -11.85
CA THR A 415 -2.95 15.65 -13.15
C THR A 415 -3.92 15.35 -14.30
N LEU A 416 -4.60 14.19 -14.28
CA LEU A 416 -5.61 13.86 -15.29
C LEU A 416 -6.80 14.83 -15.22
N SER A 417 -7.29 15.17 -14.03
CA SER A 417 -8.39 16.11 -13.83
C SER A 417 -8.04 17.52 -14.34
N GLN A 418 -6.82 17.98 -14.10
CA GLN A 418 -6.33 19.27 -14.64
C GLN A 418 -6.19 19.23 -16.17
N THR A 419 -5.73 18.10 -16.72
CA THR A 419 -5.59 17.91 -18.18
C THR A 419 -6.95 17.93 -18.88
N VAL A 420 -7.95 17.24 -18.33
CA VAL A 420 -9.33 17.25 -18.87
C VAL A 420 -9.93 18.66 -18.79
N ALA A 421 -9.82 19.34 -17.63
CA ALA A 421 -10.33 20.71 -17.48
C ALA A 421 -9.67 21.70 -18.46
N GLY A 422 -8.36 21.53 -18.73
CA GLY A 422 -7.65 22.31 -19.75
C GLY A 422 -8.16 22.05 -21.18
N PHE A 423 -8.42 20.79 -21.53
CA PHE A 423 -9.02 20.45 -22.82
C PHE A 423 -10.46 20.97 -22.96
N ASP A 424 -11.30 20.86 -21.93
CA ASP A 424 -12.66 21.42 -21.93
C ASP A 424 -12.66 22.94 -22.11
N GLN A 425 -11.73 23.64 -21.45
CA GLN A 425 -11.56 25.09 -21.61
C GLN A 425 -11.10 25.46 -23.02
N ALA A 426 -10.12 24.74 -23.58
CA ALA A 426 -9.63 24.97 -24.95
C ALA A 426 -10.70 24.66 -26.01
N LEU A 427 -11.48 23.59 -25.82
CA LEU A 427 -12.59 23.22 -26.71
C LEU A 427 -13.71 24.26 -26.64
N SER A 428 -14.06 24.75 -25.45
CA SER A 428 -15.04 25.82 -25.25
C SER A 428 -14.61 27.12 -25.94
N GLN A 429 -13.33 27.49 -25.85
CA GLN A 429 -12.75 28.63 -26.57
C GLN A 429 -12.80 28.43 -28.10
N ALA A 430 -12.44 27.24 -28.60
CA ALA A 430 -12.48 26.92 -30.02
C ALA A 430 -13.91 26.96 -30.59
N VAL A 431 -14.90 26.41 -29.88
CA VAL A 431 -16.32 26.47 -30.24
C VAL A 431 -16.82 27.93 -30.23
N THR A 432 -16.40 28.74 -29.25
CA THR A 432 -16.76 30.16 -29.19
C THR A 432 -16.18 30.94 -30.38
N ALA A 433 -14.90 30.75 -30.69
CA ALA A 433 -14.24 31.40 -31.82
C ALA A 433 -14.82 30.98 -33.18
N LEU A 434 -15.17 29.70 -33.34
CA LEU A 434 -15.86 29.20 -34.52
C LEU A 434 -17.27 29.79 -34.65
N THR A 435 -18.00 29.94 -33.54
CA THR A 435 -19.34 30.56 -33.51
C THR A 435 -19.28 32.02 -33.97
N SER A 436 -18.31 32.81 -33.49
CA SER A 436 -18.10 34.17 -33.99
C SER A 436 -17.71 34.20 -35.47
N SER A 437 -16.80 33.30 -35.90
CA SER A 437 -16.36 33.21 -37.30
C SER A 437 -17.52 32.88 -38.26
N ILE A 438 -18.50 32.09 -37.81
CA ILE A 438 -19.73 31.81 -38.56
C ILE A 438 -20.61 33.06 -38.63
N ALA A 439 -20.85 33.75 -37.52
CA ALA A 439 -21.67 34.96 -37.48
C ALA A 439 -21.08 36.12 -38.32
N ASP A 440 -19.75 36.25 -38.38
CA ASP A 440 -19.07 37.21 -39.26
C ASP A 440 -19.26 36.86 -40.75
N VAL A 441 -19.22 35.57 -41.10
CA VAL A 441 -19.48 35.08 -42.46
C VAL A 441 -20.94 35.26 -42.87
N GLU A 442 -21.90 34.97 -41.98
CA GLU A 442 -23.33 35.22 -42.20
C GLU A 442 -23.59 36.72 -42.41
N SER A 443 -23.03 37.58 -41.55
CA SER A 443 -23.15 39.04 -41.67
C SER A 443 -22.55 39.58 -42.97
N SER A 444 -21.43 39.02 -43.44
CA SER A 444 -20.83 39.36 -44.72
C SER A 444 -21.66 38.86 -45.90
N ALA A 445 -22.24 37.66 -45.81
CA ALA A 445 -23.12 37.11 -46.85
C ALA A 445 -24.38 37.96 -47.02
N ASP A 446 -25.05 38.33 -45.92
CA ASP A 446 -26.24 39.20 -45.94
C ASP A 446 -25.92 40.58 -46.54
N ALA A 447 -24.80 41.20 -46.16
CA ALA A 447 -24.37 42.48 -46.74
C ALA A 447 -24.10 42.39 -48.25
N ASN A 448 -23.47 41.30 -48.71
CA ASN A 448 -23.23 41.05 -50.13
C ASN A 448 -24.55 40.80 -50.90
N ILE A 449 -25.49 40.05 -50.32
CA ILE A 449 -26.82 39.80 -50.89
C ILE A 449 -27.62 41.10 -51.00
N GLN A 450 -27.59 41.96 -49.97
CA GLN A 450 -28.25 43.26 -50.01
C GLN A 450 -27.63 44.17 -51.08
N SER A 451 -26.29 44.27 -51.15
CA SER A 451 -25.61 45.10 -52.15
C SER A 451 -25.89 44.63 -53.59
N LEU A 452 -25.96 43.31 -53.81
CA LEU A 452 -26.37 42.74 -55.10
C LEU A 452 -27.84 43.08 -55.42
N SER A 453 -28.75 42.97 -54.45
CA SER A 453 -30.17 43.33 -54.62
C SER A 453 -30.36 44.82 -54.95
N GLU A 454 -29.63 45.72 -54.28
CA GLU A 454 -29.64 47.15 -54.56
C GLU A 454 -29.04 47.47 -55.95
N THR A 455 -27.99 46.75 -56.35
CA THR A 455 -27.39 46.86 -57.68
C THR A 455 -28.34 46.39 -58.79
N MET A 456 -29.02 45.24 -58.59
CA MET A 456 -30.02 44.73 -59.53
C MET A 456 -31.21 45.68 -59.66
N SER A 457 -31.77 46.13 -58.53
CA SER A 457 -32.85 47.14 -58.54
C SER A 457 -32.44 48.43 -59.28
N SER A 458 -31.20 48.90 -59.08
CA SER A 458 -30.68 50.07 -59.78
C SER A 458 -30.54 49.82 -61.29
N ALA A 459 -30.11 48.62 -61.70
CA ALA A 459 -30.01 48.23 -63.10
C ALA A 459 -31.39 48.08 -63.76
N ASP A 460 -32.38 47.49 -63.08
CA ASP A 460 -33.75 47.34 -63.57
C ASP A 460 -34.43 48.71 -63.78
N ASN A 461 -34.26 49.65 -62.83
CA ASN A 461 -34.75 51.02 -62.97
C ASN A 461 -34.07 51.77 -64.14
N ALA A 462 -32.76 51.58 -64.33
CA ALA A 462 -32.03 52.17 -65.45
C ALA A 462 -32.47 51.58 -66.80
N LEU A 463 -32.69 50.26 -66.86
CA LEU A 463 -33.19 49.57 -68.05
C LEU A 463 -34.63 49.96 -68.40
N SER A 464 -35.51 50.10 -67.40
CA SER A 464 -36.85 50.66 -67.61
C SER A 464 -36.77 52.08 -68.19
N THR A 465 -35.92 52.94 -67.62
CA THR A 465 -35.74 54.32 -68.12
C THR A 465 -35.22 54.34 -69.56
N GLN A 466 -34.33 53.42 -69.94
CA GLN A 466 -33.87 53.27 -71.33
C GLN A 466 -34.98 52.77 -72.27
N LEU A 467 -35.82 51.83 -71.83
CA LEU A 467 -36.99 51.36 -72.58
C LEU A 467 -38.02 52.47 -72.78
N ASP A 468 -38.32 53.25 -71.74
CA ASP A 468 -39.23 54.38 -71.81
C ASP A 468 -38.71 55.48 -72.76
N SER A 469 -37.41 55.79 -72.71
CA SER A 469 -36.77 56.73 -73.65
C SER A 469 -36.82 56.22 -75.09
N LEU A 470 -36.45 54.95 -75.33
CA LEU A 470 -36.46 54.36 -76.66
C LEU A 470 -37.88 54.28 -77.25
N SER A 471 -38.89 54.05 -76.39
CA SER A 471 -40.31 54.09 -76.76
C SER A 471 -40.74 55.50 -77.18
N ALA A 472 -40.31 56.53 -76.45
CA ALA A 472 -40.57 57.93 -76.81
C ALA A 472 -39.85 58.33 -78.12
N ASP A 473 -38.55 58.01 -78.26
CA ASP A 473 -37.78 58.28 -79.48
C ASP A 473 -38.39 57.60 -80.73
N LEU A 474 -38.96 56.41 -80.56
CA LEU A 474 -39.68 55.70 -81.62
C LEU A 474 -41.00 56.39 -81.99
N ILE A 475 -41.81 56.79 -81.00
CA ILE A 475 -43.08 57.51 -81.21
C ILE A 475 -42.84 58.85 -81.91
N ASP A 476 -41.83 59.62 -81.48
CA ASP A 476 -41.45 60.88 -82.11
C ASP A 476 -40.95 60.66 -83.55
N SER A 477 -40.21 59.57 -83.79
CA SER A 477 -39.77 59.18 -85.14
C SER A 477 -40.94 58.79 -86.06
N GLU A 478 -41.92 58.03 -85.55
CA GLU A 478 -43.15 57.70 -86.27
C GLU A 478 -43.98 58.96 -86.58
N GLN A 479 -44.08 59.91 -85.64
CA GLN A 479 -44.80 61.16 -85.84
C GLN A 479 -44.10 62.09 -86.86
N GLN A 480 -42.76 62.17 -86.84
CA GLN A 480 -41.97 62.88 -87.85
C GLN A 480 -42.12 62.24 -89.24
N LEU A 481 -42.12 60.90 -89.32
CA LEU A 481 -42.32 60.18 -90.56
C LEU A 481 -43.74 60.40 -91.12
N SER A 482 -44.79 60.33 -90.29
CA SER A 482 -46.16 60.66 -90.68
C SER A 482 -46.26 62.10 -91.21
N SER A 483 -45.72 63.07 -90.46
CA SER A 483 -45.72 64.48 -90.86
C SER A 483 -45.00 64.72 -92.19
N SER A 484 -43.96 63.94 -92.48
CA SER A 484 -43.22 63.97 -93.75
C SER A 484 -44.02 63.35 -94.89
N ILE A 485 -44.74 62.25 -94.64
CA ILE A 485 -45.65 61.60 -95.60
C ILE A 485 -46.83 62.51 -95.94
N ASP A 486 -47.43 63.18 -94.94
CA ASP A 486 -48.51 64.15 -95.13
C ASP A 486 -48.04 65.37 -95.96
N SER A 487 -46.87 65.92 -95.64
CA SER A 487 -46.25 67.03 -96.37
C SER A 487 -45.93 66.66 -97.83
N LEU A 488 -45.41 65.45 -98.06
CA LEU A 488 -45.16 64.93 -99.40
C LEU A 488 -46.48 64.71 -100.17
N SER A 489 -47.50 64.15 -99.52
CA SER A 489 -48.82 63.92 -100.12
C SER A 489 -49.50 65.24 -100.52
N GLN A 490 -49.42 66.28 -99.67
CA GLN A 490 -49.93 67.61 -100.01
C GLN A 490 -49.14 68.26 -101.15
N THR A 491 -47.82 68.03 -101.22
CA THR A 491 -46.97 68.51 -102.31
C THR A 491 -47.33 67.83 -103.64
N VAL A 492 -47.52 66.51 -103.65
CA VAL A 492 -47.96 65.74 -104.82
C VAL A 492 -49.33 66.23 -105.30
N SER A 493 -50.33 66.32 -104.42
CA SER A 493 -51.67 66.81 -104.78
C SER A 493 -51.67 68.25 -105.31
N THR A 494 -50.79 69.11 -104.78
CA THR A 494 -50.59 70.47 -105.31
C THR A 494 -49.98 70.45 -106.71
N ASN A 495 -48.98 69.60 -106.95
CA ASN A 495 -48.34 69.44 -108.25
C ASN A 495 -49.26 68.83 -109.31
N GLU A 496 -50.12 67.88 -108.94
CA GLU A 496 -51.17 67.35 -109.82
C GLU A 496 -52.16 68.44 -110.23
N LYS A 497 -52.56 69.29 -109.28
CA LYS A 497 -53.48 70.40 -109.51
C LYS A 497 -52.88 71.48 -110.41
N THR A 498 -51.63 71.90 -110.17
CA THR A 498 -50.95 72.90 -111.02
C THR A 498 -50.66 72.34 -112.41
N SER A 499 -50.27 71.07 -112.53
CA SER A 499 -50.10 70.39 -113.82
C SER A 499 -51.42 70.34 -114.60
N SER A 500 -52.53 70.01 -113.93
CA SER A 500 -53.87 70.00 -114.53
C SER A 500 -54.30 71.39 -115.03
N GLN A 501 -53.99 72.44 -114.26
CA GLN A 501 -54.25 73.84 -114.66
C GLN A 501 -53.37 74.27 -115.84
N LEU A 502 -52.10 73.86 -115.88
CA LEU A 502 -51.20 74.12 -117.01
C LEU A 502 -51.67 73.41 -118.29
N ILE A 503 -52.09 72.15 -118.20
CA ILE A 503 -52.66 71.39 -119.32
C ILE A 503 -53.91 72.11 -119.87
N ALA A 504 -54.83 72.55 -119.00
CA ALA A 504 -56.02 73.29 -119.42
C ALA A 504 -55.66 74.65 -120.06
N SER A 505 -54.64 75.36 -119.56
CA SER A 505 -54.17 76.62 -120.15
C SER A 505 -53.56 76.40 -121.54
N LEU A 506 -52.74 75.37 -121.71
CA LEU A 506 -52.15 75.01 -123.01
C LEU A 506 -53.22 74.56 -124.01
N GLN A 507 -54.27 73.86 -123.57
CA GLN A 507 -55.43 73.51 -124.41
C GLN A 507 -56.21 74.76 -124.88
N SER A 508 -56.36 75.79 -124.04
CA SER A 508 -56.93 77.07 -124.46
C SER A 508 -56.05 77.74 -125.51
N GLN A 509 -54.76 77.95 -125.21
CA GLN A 509 -53.82 78.60 -126.13
C GLN A 509 -53.76 77.91 -127.49
N LEU A 510 -53.79 76.57 -127.53
CA LEU A 510 -53.84 75.80 -128.78
C LEU A 510 -55.14 76.06 -129.57
N THR A 511 -56.26 76.23 -128.87
CA THR A 511 -57.57 76.55 -129.47
C THR A 511 -57.58 77.96 -130.05
N ASP A 512 -57.06 78.92 -129.30
CA ASP A 512 -56.95 80.33 -129.70
C ASP A 512 -56.04 80.47 -130.94
N ILE A 513 -54.84 79.87 -130.91
CA ILE A 513 -53.90 79.81 -132.05
C ILE A 513 -54.56 79.19 -133.29
N ASN A 514 -55.34 78.11 -133.13
CA ASN A 514 -56.01 77.45 -134.25
C ASN A 514 -57.15 78.31 -134.84
N SER A 515 -57.80 79.14 -134.01
CA SER A 515 -58.76 80.15 -134.47
C SER A 515 -58.08 81.28 -135.25
N ASP A 516 -57.02 81.87 -134.70
CA ASP A 516 -56.27 82.97 -135.33
C ASP A 516 -55.61 82.55 -136.64
N LEU A 517 -55.06 81.32 -136.70
CA LEU A 517 -54.53 80.74 -137.93
C LEU A 517 -55.63 80.55 -138.98
N SER A 518 -56.82 80.08 -138.57
CA SER A 518 -57.98 79.93 -139.47
C SER A 518 -58.47 81.27 -140.02
N ALA A 519 -58.47 82.33 -139.20
CA ALA A 519 -58.76 83.69 -139.63
C ALA A 519 -57.70 84.23 -140.61
N THR A 520 -56.42 84.03 -140.30
CA THR A 520 -55.30 84.48 -141.15
C THR A 520 -55.32 83.80 -142.53
N ILE A 521 -55.61 82.49 -142.58
CA ILE A 521 -55.75 81.73 -143.84
C ILE A 521 -56.92 82.28 -144.68
N LYS A 522 -58.04 82.62 -144.02
CA LYS A 522 -59.22 83.20 -144.68
C LYS A 522 -58.90 84.58 -145.26
N ASP A 523 -58.31 85.47 -144.49
CA ASP A 523 -57.99 86.83 -144.91
C ASP A 523 -57.00 86.84 -146.09
N LEU A 524 -55.93 86.02 -146.01
CA LEU A 524 -54.96 85.83 -147.09
C LEU A 524 -55.63 85.34 -148.38
N SER A 525 -56.58 84.40 -148.27
CA SER A 525 -57.35 83.90 -149.41
C SER A 525 -58.16 84.99 -150.12
N THR A 526 -58.73 85.96 -149.36
CA THR A 526 -59.38 87.14 -149.96
C THR A 526 -58.38 88.05 -150.66
N THR A 527 -57.22 88.35 -150.05
CA THR A 527 -56.22 89.24 -150.63
C THR A 527 -55.64 88.71 -151.96
N THR A 528 -55.47 87.39 -152.11
CA THR A 528 -55.09 86.80 -153.41
C THR A 528 -56.15 87.01 -154.49
N VAL A 529 -57.43 86.82 -154.17
CA VAL A 529 -58.54 87.02 -155.13
C VAL A 529 -58.65 88.48 -155.58
N GLU A 530 -58.40 89.43 -154.67
CA GLU A 530 -58.33 90.86 -155.02
C GLU A 530 -57.10 91.19 -155.89
N SER A 531 -55.95 90.57 -155.61
CA SER A 531 -54.69 90.81 -156.33
C SER A 531 -54.75 90.38 -157.80
N ASP A 532 -55.29 89.19 -158.08
CA ASP A 532 -55.41 88.65 -159.45
C ASP A 532 -56.29 89.55 -160.35
N SER A 533 -57.34 90.15 -159.77
CA SER A 533 -58.22 91.12 -160.44
C SER A 533 -57.48 92.39 -160.90
N VAL A 534 -56.48 92.85 -160.12
CA VAL A 534 -55.64 94.00 -160.47
C VAL A 534 -54.63 93.63 -161.56
N ILE A 535 -54.01 92.45 -161.47
CA ILE A 535 -53.02 91.96 -162.45
C ILE A 535 -53.64 91.82 -163.85
N ALA A 536 -54.87 91.29 -163.94
CA ALA A 536 -55.60 91.16 -165.21
C ALA A 536 -55.82 92.52 -165.94
N LYS A 537 -56.03 93.61 -165.19
CA LYS A 537 -56.12 94.97 -165.76
C LYS A 537 -54.79 95.47 -166.31
N ALA A 538 -53.69 95.26 -165.58
CA ALA A 538 -52.36 95.77 -165.96
C ALA A 538 -51.87 95.16 -167.28
N ILE A 539 -52.05 93.85 -167.47
CA ILE A 539 -51.66 93.12 -168.69
C ILE A 539 -52.33 93.72 -169.94
N SER A 540 -53.59 94.16 -169.83
CA SER A 540 -54.37 94.72 -170.95
C SER A 540 -53.88 96.11 -171.41
N GLN A 541 -53.11 96.83 -170.58
CA GLN A 541 -52.56 98.15 -170.94
C GLN A 541 -51.15 98.03 -171.55
N LEU A 542 -50.34 97.09 -171.06
CA LEU A 542 -48.92 96.98 -171.43
C LEU A 542 -48.70 96.62 -172.91
N SER A 543 -49.63 95.86 -173.50
CA SER A 543 -49.59 95.43 -174.90
C SER A 543 -49.68 96.56 -175.93
N ALA A 544 -50.23 97.73 -175.56
CA ALA A 544 -50.34 98.88 -176.46
C ALA A 544 -49.00 99.63 -176.63
N SER A 545 -48.21 99.72 -175.56
CA SER A 545 -47.00 100.57 -175.51
C SER A 545 -45.79 99.94 -176.23
N ALA A 546 -45.69 98.61 -176.24
CA ALA A 546 -44.50 97.90 -176.72
C ALA A 546 -44.15 98.15 -178.20
N LYS A 547 -45.15 98.45 -179.05
CA LYS A 547 -44.94 98.58 -180.50
C LYS A 547 -44.19 99.86 -180.91
N ALA A 548 -44.11 100.87 -180.06
CA ALA A 548 -43.51 102.17 -180.41
C ALA A 548 -41.98 102.25 -180.16
N VAL A 549 -41.40 101.27 -179.46
CA VAL A 549 -40.01 101.32 -178.97
C VAL A 549 -39.02 100.57 -179.87
N SER A 550 -39.52 99.70 -180.76
CA SER A 550 -38.68 98.74 -181.51
C SER A 550 -37.76 99.35 -182.58
N ASP A 551 -38.04 100.57 -183.05
CA ASP A 551 -37.51 101.06 -184.33
C ASP A 551 -36.22 101.92 -184.20
N ALA A 552 -35.54 101.92 -183.04
CA ALA A 552 -34.57 102.97 -182.68
C ALA A 552 -33.23 102.57 -182.00
N GLN A 553 -32.87 101.27 -181.84
CA GLN A 553 -31.99 100.84 -180.72
C GLN A 553 -30.65 100.10 -181.03
N ASP A 554 -30.32 99.63 -182.23
CA ASP A 554 -29.43 98.45 -182.39
C ASP A 554 -27.86 98.61 -182.19
N THR A 555 -27.24 98.26 -181.00
CA THR A 555 -25.72 98.31 -180.76
C THR A 555 -24.82 97.47 -179.71
N ILE A 556 -24.97 97.39 -178.35
CA ILE A 556 -23.85 97.73 -177.35
C ILE A 556 -22.79 96.75 -176.61
N ASN A 557 -23.04 96.02 -175.46
CA ASN A 557 -22.17 95.95 -174.19
C ASN A 557 -21.10 94.79 -173.82
N GLU A 558 -20.49 94.80 -172.57
CA GLU A 558 -19.37 93.99 -171.88
C GLU A 558 -19.57 93.90 -170.28
N ALA A 559 -18.84 93.36 -169.23
CA ALA A 559 -17.60 92.58 -168.77
C ALA A 559 -17.65 92.28 -167.17
N LYS A 560 -16.71 91.85 -166.24
CA LYS A 560 -15.64 90.76 -165.88
C LYS A 560 -15.21 90.90 -164.32
N LEU A 561 -14.50 90.10 -163.42
CA LEU A 561 -13.65 88.83 -163.31
C LEU A 561 -13.54 88.02 -161.88
N THR A 562 -12.36 87.74 -161.18
CA THR A 562 -12.04 86.59 -160.15
C THR A 562 -11.12 86.95 -158.87
N GLU A 563 -10.63 86.27 -157.74
CA GLU A 563 -10.34 84.90 -157.04
C GLU A 563 -10.27 84.95 -155.39
N THR A 564 -9.71 84.18 -154.35
CA THR A 564 -8.79 82.98 -153.96
C THR A 564 -8.86 82.42 -152.41
N LYS A 565 -7.97 81.51 -151.78
CA LYS A 565 -8.14 80.73 -150.42
C LYS A 565 -6.91 80.03 -149.57
N GLU A 566 -7.08 79.48 -148.28
CA GLU A 566 -6.35 78.39 -147.39
C GLU A 566 -5.53 78.71 -146.00
N THR A 567 -5.02 77.94 -144.92
CA THR A 567 -4.76 76.51 -144.31
C THR A 567 -4.35 76.40 -142.72
N ILE A 568 -4.22 75.23 -141.94
CA ILE A 568 -3.98 75.00 -140.38
C ILE A 568 -3.27 73.63 -139.80
N ALA A 569 -2.69 73.44 -138.52
CA ALA A 569 -2.09 72.13 -137.84
C ALA A 569 -1.69 71.96 -136.24
N ASP A 570 -1.34 70.71 -135.69
CA ASP A 570 -0.44 70.03 -134.56
C ASP A 570 -0.50 69.93 -132.91
N ILE A 571 -0.02 68.80 -132.16
CA ILE A 571 -0.02 68.41 -130.62
C ILE A 571 1.01 67.24 -130.01
N ASP A 572 1.37 67.03 -128.65
CA ASP A 572 2.23 65.90 -127.93
C ASP A 572 2.21 65.62 -126.29
N ALA A 573 2.79 64.51 -125.60
CA ALA A 573 2.98 64.18 -124.06
C ALA A 573 3.76 62.85 -123.44
N ASN A 574 4.21 62.68 -122.09
CA ASN A 574 4.83 61.40 -121.38
C ASN A 574 5.17 61.22 -119.77
N GLY A 575 5.66 60.05 -119.13
CA GLY A 575 6.24 59.81 -117.67
C GLY A 575 6.59 58.34 -116.98
N THR A 576 7.31 58.17 -115.78
CA THR A 576 7.47 57.00 -114.71
C THR A 576 8.89 56.38 -114.19
N ALA A 577 8.99 55.68 -112.97
CA ALA A 577 9.88 54.48 -112.53
C ALA A 577 10.53 54.36 -111.05
N ALA A 578 10.92 53.16 -110.49
CA ALA A 578 11.53 52.94 -109.10
C ALA A 578 12.25 51.57 -108.71
N TYR A 579 12.77 51.43 -107.44
CA TYR A 579 13.01 50.24 -106.53
C TYR A 579 14.45 49.83 -106.06
N ARG A 580 14.55 49.12 -104.88
CA ARG A 580 15.73 48.58 -104.10
C ARG A 580 16.34 49.55 -103.03
N ALA A 581 17.05 49.17 -101.93
CA ALA A 581 17.29 47.98 -101.04
C ALA A 581 18.33 48.40 -99.90
N ILE A 582 18.97 47.64 -98.95
CA ILE A 582 18.79 46.55 -97.91
C ILE A 582 20.22 46.34 -97.27
N TRP A 583 20.59 45.99 -96.00
CA TRP A 583 20.02 45.73 -94.64
C TRP A 583 21.17 45.74 -93.56
N ALA A 584 20.89 45.97 -92.25
CA ALA A 584 21.66 45.55 -91.04
C ALA A 584 20.87 45.88 -89.74
N MET A 585 20.98 45.12 -88.63
CA MET A 585 20.09 45.29 -87.45
C MET A 585 20.79 45.51 -86.10
N LYS A 586 20.59 46.70 -85.53
CA LYS A 586 20.61 46.93 -84.07
C LYS A 586 19.16 47.06 -83.59
N ALA A 587 18.80 46.40 -82.49
CA ALA A 587 17.52 46.63 -81.82
C ALA A 587 17.67 47.81 -80.82
N GLN A 588 17.62 49.04 -81.33
CA GLN A 588 17.59 50.24 -80.50
C GLN A 588 16.14 50.75 -80.35
N ALA A 589 15.62 50.72 -79.13
CA ALA A 589 14.31 51.27 -78.77
C ALA A 589 14.51 52.44 -77.80
N GLY A 590 14.57 53.67 -78.34
CA GLY A 590 15.00 54.84 -77.58
C GLY A 590 16.48 54.75 -77.19
N ASP A 591 16.79 55.07 -75.93
CA ASP A 591 18.17 55.12 -75.42
C ASP A 591 18.67 53.77 -74.86
N ILE A 592 17.89 52.69 -74.98
CA ILE A 592 18.22 51.37 -74.43
C ILE A 592 18.95 50.53 -75.50
N THR A 593 20.21 50.15 -75.21
CA THR A 593 20.97 49.15 -75.98
C THR A 593 21.17 47.86 -75.20
N ALA A 594 20.56 46.78 -75.69
CA ALA A 594 20.90 45.40 -75.32
C ALA A 594 21.74 44.75 -76.44
N GLY A 595 22.64 43.82 -76.10
CA GLY A 595 23.48 43.17 -77.11
C GLY A 595 24.40 42.07 -76.55
N ILE A 596 24.82 41.17 -77.45
CA ILE A 596 25.78 40.10 -77.18
C ILE A 596 27.08 40.45 -77.91
N GLY A 597 28.14 40.70 -77.17
CA GLY A 597 29.50 40.78 -77.69
C GLY A 597 30.16 39.41 -77.62
N ILE A 598 30.71 38.93 -78.74
CA ILE A 598 31.54 37.72 -78.79
C ILE A 598 32.94 38.16 -79.18
N LEU A 599 33.92 37.86 -78.32
CA LEU A 599 35.33 38.15 -78.53
C LEU A 599 36.11 36.83 -78.45
N ALA A 600 36.88 36.53 -79.49
CA ALA A 600 37.85 35.44 -79.48
C ALA A 600 39.16 36.01 -80.01
N ASP A 601 40.21 35.95 -79.18
CA ASP A 601 41.51 36.55 -79.48
C ASP A 601 42.57 35.45 -79.76
N SER A 602 43.71 35.83 -80.34
CA SER A 602 44.80 34.88 -80.67
C SER A 602 45.37 34.15 -79.46
N ASP A 603 45.17 34.72 -78.27
CA ASP A 603 45.85 34.38 -77.02
C ASP A 603 45.11 33.26 -76.26
N GLY A 604 44.26 32.49 -76.95
CA GLY A 604 43.45 31.41 -76.40
C GLY A 604 42.22 31.85 -75.61
N THR A 605 42.02 33.16 -75.43
CA THR A 605 40.92 33.71 -74.63
C THR A 605 39.67 33.90 -75.48
N SER A 606 38.60 33.15 -75.15
CA SER A 606 37.25 33.33 -75.72
C SER A 606 36.31 33.86 -74.64
N GLN A 607 35.62 34.97 -74.93
CA GLN A 607 34.69 35.64 -74.02
C GLN A 607 33.37 35.96 -74.73
N VAL A 608 32.25 35.78 -74.00
CA VAL A 608 30.92 36.23 -74.42
C VAL A 608 30.42 37.22 -73.37
N ALA A 609 30.37 38.50 -73.75
CA ALA A 609 29.90 39.58 -72.90
C ALA A 609 28.44 39.91 -73.26
N ILE A 610 27.51 39.59 -72.35
CA ILE A 610 26.08 39.82 -72.57
C ILE A 610 25.66 41.08 -71.80
N SER A 611 25.29 42.13 -72.54
CA SER A 611 24.74 43.35 -71.98
C SER A 611 23.22 43.30 -72.05
N ALA A 612 22.59 42.89 -70.94
CA ALA A 612 21.14 42.80 -70.79
C ALA A 612 20.73 43.07 -69.33
N SER A 613 19.56 43.69 -69.11
CA SER A 613 18.99 43.92 -67.78
C SER A 613 18.35 42.67 -67.16
N GLN A 614 18.03 41.68 -67.99
CA GLN A 614 17.62 40.34 -67.60
C GLN A 614 18.26 39.32 -68.56
N PHE A 615 18.67 38.17 -68.05
CA PHE A 615 19.24 37.06 -68.85
C PHE A 615 18.70 35.74 -68.32
N PHE A 616 18.29 34.84 -69.20
CA PHE A 616 17.65 33.58 -68.83
C PHE A 616 18.15 32.43 -69.71
N VAL A 617 18.48 31.31 -69.08
CA VAL A 617 18.82 30.04 -69.74
C VAL A 617 17.73 29.03 -69.40
N PHE A 618 17.07 28.49 -70.42
CA PHE A 618 16.00 27.49 -70.30
C PHE A 618 16.45 26.16 -70.95
N ASP A 619 15.93 25.03 -70.49
CA ASP A 619 16.03 23.77 -71.24
C ASP A 619 14.85 23.66 -72.23
N PRO A 620 15.08 23.76 -73.55
CA PRO A 620 14.03 23.70 -74.56
C PRO A 620 13.39 22.32 -74.71
N ASN A 621 13.94 21.28 -74.07
CA ASN A 621 13.48 19.89 -74.18
C ASN A 621 12.48 19.49 -73.07
N THR A 622 11.99 20.46 -72.27
CA THR A 622 11.03 20.24 -71.18
C THR A 622 9.67 20.88 -71.48
N GLU A 623 8.58 20.18 -71.17
CA GLU A 623 7.21 20.59 -71.55
C GLU A 623 6.66 21.85 -70.83
N ASN A 624 7.47 22.49 -69.98
CA ASN A 624 7.15 23.76 -69.30
C ASN A 624 8.34 24.75 -69.41
N SER A 625 8.66 25.13 -70.64
CA SER A 625 9.87 25.84 -71.07
C SER A 625 10.05 27.30 -70.58
N LEU A 626 9.30 27.74 -69.55
CA LEU A 626 9.35 29.09 -68.98
C LEU A 626 9.93 29.15 -67.56
N LYS A 627 10.50 28.05 -67.03
CA LYS A 627 11.32 28.08 -65.80
C LYS A 627 12.82 28.07 -66.16
N PRO A 628 13.59 29.14 -65.84
CA PRO A 628 15.00 29.20 -66.18
C PRO A 628 15.83 28.32 -65.25
N LEU A 629 16.80 27.59 -65.81
CA LEU A 629 17.85 26.89 -65.06
C LEU A 629 18.88 27.86 -64.48
N PHE A 630 19.10 28.99 -65.14
CA PHE A 630 19.92 30.11 -64.69
C PHE A 630 19.25 31.42 -65.08
N ALA A 631 19.09 32.33 -64.14
CA ALA A 631 18.49 33.64 -64.35
C ALA A 631 19.33 34.76 -63.74
N ILE A 632 19.42 35.88 -64.46
CA ILE A 632 19.78 37.18 -63.92
C ILE A 632 18.55 38.06 -64.07
N THR A 633 18.04 38.61 -62.98
CA THR A 633 16.95 39.60 -63.02
C THR A 633 17.05 40.55 -61.84
N ASN A 634 16.75 41.83 -62.06
CA ASN A 634 16.87 42.90 -61.06
C ASN A 634 18.25 42.96 -60.36
N GLY A 635 19.32 42.55 -61.05
CA GLY A 635 20.70 42.53 -60.53
C GLY A 635 21.07 41.31 -59.67
N VAL A 636 20.15 40.36 -59.45
CA VAL A 636 20.39 39.14 -58.66
C VAL A 636 20.48 37.93 -59.59
N VAL A 637 21.39 37.00 -59.27
CA VAL A 637 21.50 35.69 -59.93
C VAL A 637 20.65 34.67 -59.18
N ALA A 638 19.75 33.99 -59.88
CA ALA A 638 18.92 32.91 -59.35
C ALA A 638 19.20 31.60 -60.10
N ILE A 639 19.54 30.55 -59.35
CA ILE A 639 19.86 29.21 -59.86
C ILE A 639 18.98 28.21 -59.08
N PRO A 640 17.90 27.65 -59.65
CA PRO A 640 16.96 26.83 -58.88
C PRO A 640 17.52 25.48 -58.41
N LYS A 641 18.58 24.98 -59.05
CA LYS A 641 19.34 23.80 -58.63
C LYS A 641 20.74 23.86 -59.24
N ALA A 642 21.77 23.64 -58.42
CA ALA A 642 23.16 23.55 -58.87
C ALA A 642 23.79 22.25 -58.37
N TYR A 643 24.81 21.77 -59.10
CA TYR A 643 25.80 20.82 -58.61
C TYR A 643 27.14 21.54 -58.67
N ILE A 644 27.85 21.62 -57.55
CA ILE A 644 29.05 22.43 -57.39
C ILE A 644 30.09 21.56 -56.69
N GLU A 645 31.25 21.38 -57.32
CA GLU A 645 32.31 20.48 -56.84
C GLU A 645 33.18 21.12 -55.75
N GLU A 646 33.49 22.41 -55.89
CA GLU A 646 34.16 23.24 -54.88
C GLU A 646 33.62 24.68 -54.96
N ALA A 647 33.35 25.30 -53.81
CA ALA A 647 33.00 26.72 -53.74
C ALA A 647 33.33 27.34 -52.37
N THR A 648 33.93 28.53 -52.41
CA THR A 648 34.04 29.43 -51.26
C THR A 648 32.87 30.40 -51.28
N ILE A 649 32.11 30.46 -50.19
CA ILE A 649 30.98 31.39 -50.04
C ILE A 649 31.19 32.16 -48.73
N ASP A 650 31.44 33.48 -48.82
CA ASP A 650 31.77 34.31 -47.66
C ASP A 650 30.63 34.41 -46.64
N ILE A 651 29.38 34.43 -47.12
CA ILE A 651 28.16 34.46 -46.30
C ILE A 651 27.08 33.58 -46.96
N ILE A 652 26.63 32.54 -46.26
CA ILE A 652 25.43 31.77 -46.64
C ILE A 652 24.25 32.29 -45.81
N GLN A 653 23.22 32.82 -46.48
CA GLN A 653 21.91 33.08 -45.88
C GLN A 653 20.91 32.06 -46.42
N ALA A 654 20.54 31.09 -45.59
CA ALA A 654 19.59 30.04 -45.93
C ALA A 654 18.66 29.76 -44.74
N GLN A 655 17.45 29.27 -45.01
CA GLN A 655 16.49 28.85 -43.97
C GLN A 655 16.85 27.49 -43.36
N GLU A 656 17.49 26.62 -44.16
CA GLU A 656 17.99 25.31 -43.77
C GLU A 656 19.34 25.08 -44.46
N ILE A 657 20.28 24.40 -43.78
CA ILE A 657 21.55 23.94 -44.34
C ILE A 657 21.70 22.45 -44.01
N THR A 658 21.29 21.60 -44.94
CA THR A 658 21.46 20.14 -44.85
C THR A 658 22.82 19.75 -45.44
N ALA A 659 23.75 19.23 -44.63
CA ALA A 659 25.07 18.80 -45.09
C ALA A 659 25.65 17.68 -44.19
N ASP A 660 26.38 16.73 -44.78
CA ASP A 660 26.99 15.60 -44.07
C ASP A 660 28.08 16.02 -43.07
N TYR A 661 28.69 17.19 -43.30
CA TYR A 661 29.75 17.74 -42.44
C TYR A 661 29.74 19.27 -42.45
N VAL A 662 29.56 19.88 -41.28
CA VAL A 662 29.65 21.34 -41.08
C VAL A 662 30.80 21.63 -40.12
N ARG A 663 31.80 22.39 -40.57
CA ARG A 663 32.99 22.75 -39.79
C ARG A 663 33.06 24.26 -39.55
N ALA A 664 32.58 24.70 -38.40
CA ALA A 664 32.87 26.05 -37.91
C ALA A 664 34.29 26.11 -37.31
N SER A 665 35.04 27.15 -37.66
CA SER A 665 36.38 27.40 -37.10
C SER A 665 36.37 28.19 -35.79
N ILE A 666 35.22 28.71 -35.37
CA ILE A 666 35.07 29.58 -34.18
C ILE A 666 33.82 29.18 -33.37
N THR A 667 32.61 29.39 -33.90
CA THR A 667 31.34 29.20 -33.18
C THR A 667 30.26 28.60 -34.10
N ILE A 668 29.37 27.78 -33.54
CA ILE A 668 28.05 27.49 -34.11
C ILE A 668 27.02 28.05 -33.12
N GLU A 669 26.17 28.98 -33.58
CA GLU A 669 25.10 29.57 -32.78
C GLU A 669 23.75 29.05 -33.28
N THR A 670 22.95 28.45 -32.40
CA THR A 670 21.67 27.81 -32.73
C THR A 670 20.79 27.75 -31.48
N PRO A 671 19.44 27.89 -31.59
CA PRO A 671 18.53 27.75 -30.45
C PRO A 671 18.58 26.36 -29.79
N THR A 672 18.91 25.31 -30.54
CA THR A 672 19.03 23.93 -30.04
C THR A 672 20.12 23.15 -30.77
N ILE A 673 20.70 22.18 -30.07
CA ILE A 673 21.59 21.16 -30.64
C ILE A 673 21.01 19.80 -30.22
N THR A 674 20.58 18.99 -31.17
CA THR A 674 19.92 17.69 -30.92
C THR A 674 20.84 16.54 -31.30
N SER A 675 20.93 15.51 -30.45
CA SER A 675 21.69 14.27 -30.70
C SER A 675 23.18 14.42 -31.03
N ALA A 676 23.82 15.54 -30.67
CA ALA A 676 25.24 15.75 -30.94
C ALA A 676 26.15 14.95 -29.99
N VAL A 677 27.25 14.42 -30.54
CA VAL A 677 28.31 13.75 -29.78
C VAL A 677 29.51 14.69 -29.67
N ILE A 678 29.77 15.20 -28.46
CA ILE A 678 30.87 16.14 -28.19
C ILE A 678 32.12 15.35 -27.81
N ASN A 679 33.05 15.19 -28.74
CA ASN A 679 34.29 14.43 -28.54
C ASN A 679 35.46 15.34 -28.14
N GLY A 680 35.97 15.20 -26.91
CA GLY A 680 37.23 15.82 -26.47
C GLY A 680 37.21 17.33 -26.21
N ALA A 681 36.05 17.99 -26.30
CA ALA A 681 35.88 19.40 -25.94
C ALA A 681 35.36 19.57 -24.50
N GLU A 682 35.60 20.74 -23.92
CA GLU A 682 35.01 21.14 -22.63
C GLU A 682 33.60 21.70 -22.86
N LEU A 683 32.61 21.22 -22.11
CA LEU A 683 31.22 21.70 -22.19
C LEU A 683 30.92 22.64 -21.02
N ASN A 684 30.68 23.90 -21.33
CA ASN A 684 30.42 24.98 -20.36
C ASN A 684 29.00 25.51 -20.54
N ILE A 685 28.20 25.50 -19.46
CA ILE A 685 26.76 25.80 -19.48
C ILE A 685 26.43 26.85 -18.42
N GLY A 686 25.72 27.90 -18.82
CA GLY A 686 25.22 28.98 -17.96
C GLY A 686 26.34 29.87 -17.41
N SER A 687 26.53 31.07 -17.98
CA SER A 687 27.54 32.03 -17.50
C SER A 687 27.15 32.67 -16.17
N GLY A 688 28.09 32.68 -15.21
CA GLY A 688 27.95 33.34 -13.91
C GLY A 688 28.39 32.50 -12.71
N GLY A 689 28.45 31.17 -12.86
CA GLY A 689 28.78 30.24 -11.77
C GLY A 689 30.27 30.12 -11.43
N ALA A 690 30.56 29.34 -10.39
CA ALA A 690 31.89 29.26 -9.79
C ALA A 690 32.96 28.57 -10.67
N TYR A 691 32.55 27.76 -11.66
CA TYR A 691 33.45 26.86 -12.37
C TYR A 691 33.99 27.50 -13.64
N ASN A 692 35.08 28.27 -13.50
CA ASN A 692 35.65 29.12 -14.56
C ASN A 692 34.65 30.15 -15.14
N GLY A 693 33.67 30.59 -14.33
CA GLY A 693 32.62 31.51 -14.77
C GLY A 693 31.36 30.81 -15.31
N TYR A 694 31.19 29.50 -15.11
CA TYR A 694 30.02 28.73 -15.52
C TYR A 694 29.36 27.99 -14.35
N HIS A 695 28.04 27.77 -14.47
CA HIS A 695 27.21 27.05 -13.50
C HIS A 695 27.37 25.53 -13.60
N THR A 696 27.59 25.01 -14.82
CA THR A 696 27.99 23.62 -15.06
C THR A 696 29.15 23.58 -16.06
N ARG A 697 30.19 22.80 -15.75
CA ARG A 697 31.41 22.64 -16.54
C ARG A 697 31.82 21.17 -16.57
N ILE A 698 31.74 20.53 -17.73
CA ILE A 698 32.21 19.15 -17.96
C ILE A 698 33.57 19.22 -18.65
N THR A 699 34.60 18.69 -18.00
CA THR A 699 35.98 18.71 -18.52
C THR A 699 36.21 17.62 -19.58
N PRO A 700 37.24 17.76 -20.44
CA PRO A 700 37.58 16.74 -21.44
C PRO A 700 37.93 15.35 -20.89
N ASN A 701 38.22 15.24 -19.58
CA ASN A 701 38.43 13.97 -18.87
C ASN A 701 37.19 13.50 -18.07
N GLY A 702 36.00 14.03 -18.37
CA GLY A 702 34.71 13.55 -17.84
C GLY A 702 34.33 14.03 -16.44
N VAL A 703 35.09 14.93 -15.81
CA VAL A 703 34.72 15.47 -14.49
C VAL A 703 33.65 16.55 -14.67
N ILE A 704 32.50 16.35 -14.04
CA ILE A 704 31.40 17.30 -14.01
C ILE A 704 31.54 18.17 -12.75
N TYR A 705 31.72 19.47 -12.95
CA TYR A 705 31.57 20.49 -11.93
C TYR A 705 30.22 21.17 -12.11
N THR A 706 29.38 21.29 -11.08
CA THR A 706 28.06 21.90 -11.19
C THR A 706 27.57 22.45 -9.86
N ASP A 707 26.89 23.61 -9.87
CA ASP A 707 26.34 24.23 -8.66
C ASP A 707 25.18 23.38 -8.08
N TYR A 708 24.50 22.63 -8.95
CA TYR A 708 23.38 21.76 -8.59
C TYR A 708 23.26 20.58 -9.56
N ILE A 709 22.74 19.45 -9.06
CA ILE A 709 22.41 18.25 -9.84
C ILE A 709 21.12 17.64 -9.30
N VAL A 710 20.22 17.24 -10.21
CA VAL A 710 18.98 16.55 -9.87
C VAL A 710 19.01 15.17 -10.52
N ALA A 711 19.18 14.14 -9.70
CA ALA A 711 19.01 12.75 -10.11
C ALA A 711 17.69 12.23 -9.52
N SER A 712 16.68 12.00 -10.37
CA SER A 712 15.37 11.45 -9.98
C SER A 712 15.30 9.92 -9.99
N GLY A 713 16.40 9.24 -10.35
CA GLY A 713 16.55 7.80 -10.32
C GLY A 713 17.92 7.34 -10.84
N GLY A 714 18.31 6.11 -10.50
CA GLY A 714 19.62 5.53 -10.81
C GLY A 714 20.45 5.23 -9.56
N THR A 715 21.61 4.58 -9.74
CA THR A 715 22.61 4.33 -8.69
C THR A 715 23.82 5.24 -8.87
N MET A 716 24.59 5.45 -7.79
CA MET A 716 25.85 6.19 -7.82
C MET A 716 26.91 5.47 -6.97
N ASP A 717 27.84 4.79 -7.62
CA ASP A 717 28.85 3.98 -6.95
C ASP A 717 30.09 4.83 -6.57
N ASN A 718 30.78 4.44 -5.50
CA ASN A 718 32.04 5.07 -5.02
C ASN A 718 31.96 6.59 -4.73
N ILE A 719 30.79 7.09 -4.34
CA ILE A 719 30.62 8.51 -3.99
C ILE A 719 31.39 8.88 -2.72
N THR A 720 32.30 9.83 -2.84
CA THR A 720 32.96 10.50 -1.72
C THR A 720 32.32 11.88 -1.51
N ILE A 721 31.77 12.12 -0.32
CA ILE A 721 31.24 13.44 0.07
C ILE A 721 32.30 14.16 0.90
N GLY A 722 32.80 15.31 0.42
CA GLY A 722 33.88 16.06 1.07
C GLY A 722 33.43 17.05 2.15
N GLU A 723 32.15 17.38 2.21
CA GLU A 723 31.54 18.33 3.16
C GLU A 723 30.18 17.81 3.66
N ASN A 724 29.30 18.70 4.14
CA ASN A 724 28.00 18.32 4.70
C ASN A 724 27.04 17.73 3.66
N CYS A 725 26.31 16.68 4.03
CA CYS A 725 25.19 16.12 3.27
C CYS A 725 23.89 16.18 4.09
N THR A 726 22.75 16.28 3.40
CA THR A 726 21.41 16.19 4.01
C THR A 726 20.61 15.12 3.30
N VAL A 727 20.63 13.90 3.83
CA VAL A 727 19.75 12.82 3.39
C VAL A 727 18.37 13.01 4.04
N LYS A 728 17.29 13.01 3.24
CA LYS A 728 15.91 13.18 3.72
C LYS A 728 15.08 11.89 3.75
N GLY A 729 15.58 10.83 3.13
CA GLY A 729 15.01 9.48 3.19
C GLY A 729 15.91 8.55 3.99
N THR A 730 15.78 7.25 3.76
CA THR A 730 16.63 6.21 4.37
C THR A 730 18.07 6.34 3.88
N LEU A 731 19.03 6.15 4.79
CA LEU A 731 20.41 5.79 4.48
C LEU A 731 20.58 4.32 4.89
N ASP A 732 20.76 3.45 3.91
CA ASP A 732 20.97 2.01 4.09
C ASP A 732 22.44 1.66 3.76
N GLY A 733 22.99 0.66 4.44
CA GLY A 733 24.39 0.26 4.35
C GLY A 733 24.68 -0.96 5.22
N ALA A 734 25.17 -2.04 4.58
CA ALA A 734 25.47 -3.31 5.25
C ALA A 734 26.63 -3.20 6.26
N ASP A 735 27.58 -2.30 6.01
CA ASP A 735 28.65 -1.92 6.93
C ASP A 735 28.97 -0.42 6.81
N GLY A 736 29.65 0.15 7.81
CA GLY A 736 29.99 1.57 7.84
C GLY A 736 30.58 2.05 9.16
N THR A 737 31.10 3.28 9.18
CA THR A 737 31.61 3.92 10.40
C THR A 737 31.27 5.41 10.39
N PHE A 738 30.39 5.83 11.30
CA PHE A 738 30.05 7.24 11.51
C PHE A 738 31.03 7.89 12.50
N THR A 739 31.97 8.70 12.01
CA THR A 739 32.94 9.42 12.85
C THR A 739 32.49 10.86 13.12
N GLY A 740 32.20 11.20 14.37
CA GLY A 740 31.85 12.55 14.80
C GLY A 740 30.66 12.58 15.75
N THR A 741 29.98 13.73 15.84
CA THR A 741 28.74 13.87 16.62
C THR A 741 27.55 13.46 15.75
N VAL A 742 26.86 12.39 16.15
CA VAL A 742 25.59 11.98 15.55
C VAL A 742 24.44 12.62 16.34
N TYR A 743 23.57 13.34 15.64
CA TYR A 743 22.29 13.82 16.17
C TYR A 743 21.17 12.97 15.56
N ALA A 744 20.45 12.23 16.40
CA ALA A 744 19.34 11.37 15.98
C ALA A 744 18.26 11.33 17.05
N ASP A 745 16.99 11.46 16.66
CA ASP A 745 15.84 11.38 17.58
C ASP A 745 15.56 9.94 18.05
N LYS A 746 16.03 8.95 17.28
CA LYS A 746 15.94 7.52 17.60
C LYS A 746 17.14 6.78 17.02
N ILE A 747 17.68 5.83 17.77
CA ILE A 747 18.63 4.80 17.31
C ILE A 747 17.99 3.45 17.64
N LEU A 748 18.12 2.46 16.75
CA LEU A 748 17.61 1.11 16.91
C LEU A 748 18.78 0.11 16.80
N GLY A 749 18.92 -0.79 17.78
CA GLY A 749 20.02 -1.75 17.90
C GLY A 749 20.86 -1.55 19.18
N ASP A 750 21.71 -2.54 19.48
CA ASP A 750 22.59 -2.54 20.66
C ASP A 750 23.63 -1.41 20.59
N ILE A 751 23.47 -0.37 21.42
CA ILE A 751 24.47 0.71 21.54
C ILE A 751 25.63 0.22 22.42
N VAL A 752 26.65 -0.39 21.79
CA VAL A 752 27.80 -1.05 22.45
C VAL A 752 28.77 -0.09 23.17
N GLY A 753 28.36 1.15 23.46
CA GLY A 753 29.14 2.07 24.29
C GLY A 753 28.70 3.52 24.21
N MET A 754 28.09 4.04 25.29
CA MET A 754 27.89 5.47 25.50
C MET A 754 28.15 5.81 26.97
N LYS A 755 29.13 6.69 27.25
CA LYS A 755 29.24 7.39 28.55
C LYS A 755 30.24 8.53 28.54
N THR A 756 29.82 9.68 29.05
CA THR A 756 30.71 10.78 29.47
C THR A 756 30.38 11.18 30.90
N PHE A 757 31.30 10.95 31.83
CA PHE A 757 31.21 11.46 33.20
C PHE A 757 32.55 12.07 33.60
N SER A 758 32.54 13.38 33.88
CA SER A 758 33.68 14.12 34.42
C SER A 758 33.36 14.52 35.85
N ILE A 759 33.96 13.84 36.82
CA ILE A 759 33.95 14.26 38.23
C ILE A 759 35.41 14.32 38.70
N SER A 760 35.85 15.54 39.01
CA SER A 760 37.19 15.82 39.52
C SER A 760 37.10 16.16 41.00
N GLU A 761 37.55 15.27 41.88
CA GLU A 761 37.64 15.58 43.31
C GLU A 761 38.89 14.96 43.94
N SER A 762 39.68 15.80 44.63
CA SER A 762 40.87 15.39 45.36
C SER A 762 40.48 15.06 46.80
N VAL A 763 40.18 13.79 47.07
CA VAL A 763 39.82 13.33 48.42
C VAL A 763 41.04 13.49 49.35
N PHE A 764 40.91 14.37 50.35
CA PHE A 764 41.91 14.56 51.39
C PHE A 764 41.43 13.93 52.71
N SER A 765 42.24 13.06 53.30
CA SER A 765 42.03 12.56 54.67
C SER A 765 43.34 12.53 55.45
N GLU A 766 43.32 13.06 56.66
CA GLU A 766 44.37 12.84 57.67
C GLU A 766 43.79 11.93 58.75
N THR A 767 44.36 10.74 58.93
CA THR A 767 43.86 9.73 59.88
C THR A 767 44.98 9.27 60.83
N PRO A 768 44.79 9.35 62.16
CA PRO A 768 45.73 8.77 63.12
C PRO A 768 45.63 7.24 63.12
N ILE A 769 46.77 6.56 63.25
CA ILE A 769 46.88 5.10 63.08
C ILE A 769 46.65 4.38 64.42
N TYR A 770 45.42 3.93 64.68
CA TYR A 770 45.03 3.34 65.97
C TYR A 770 44.92 1.80 66.05
N ASP A 771 44.89 1.06 64.93
CA ASP A 771 45.01 -0.41 64.93
C ASP A 771 45.52 -0.96 63.59
N SER A 772 46.16 -2.12 63.67
CA SER A 772 46.78 -2.96 62.66
C SER A 772 45.86 -3.56 61.59
N TRP A 773 44.53 -3.47 61.74
CA TRP A 773 43.55 -4.02 60.78
C TRP A 773 42.54 -2.99 60.25
N ASN A 774 42.63 -1.73 60.68
CA ASN A 774 41.73 -0.67 60.23
C ASN A 774 42.05 -0.24 58.79
N TYR A 775 41.01 -0.13 57.97
CA TYR A 775 41.08 0.38 56.60
C TYR A 775 40.29 1.68 56.43
N THR A 776 40.68 2.49 55.45
CA THR A 776 39.87 3.62 54.95
C THR A 776 39.40 3.34 53.53
N GLU A 777 38.20 3.79 53.18
CA GLU A 777 37.66 3.68 51.82
C GLU A 777 37.50 5.06 51.19
N HIS A 778 38.00 5.21 49.97
CA HIS A 778 37.95 6.45 49.20
C HIS A 778 37.21 6.18 47.89
N THR A 779 36.03 6.76 47.71
CA THR A 779 35.27 6.65 46.45
C THR A 779 36.06 7.30 45.33
N LEU A 780 36.33 6.54 44.26
CA LEU A 780 37.07 6.98 43.08
C LEU A 780 36.13 7.34 41.93
N TYR A 781 35.09 6.53 41.77
CA TYR A 781 34.06 6.66 40.74
C TYR A 781 32.73 6.24 41.34
N SER A 782 31.66 6.94 40.96
CA SER A 782 30.28 6.53 41.22
C SER A 782 29.49 6.76 39.94
N PHE A 783 28.81 5.73 39.45
CA PHE A 783 28.00 5.82 38.24
C PHE A 783 26.86 4.80 38.27
N THR A 784 25.67 5.26 37.91
CA THR A 784 24.55 4.38 37.56
C THR A 784 24.86 3.66 36.25
N ILE A 785 24.70 2.33 36.21
CA ILE A 785 24.46 1.63 34.95
C ILE A 785 22.94 1.62 34.78
N ALA A 786 22.45 2.48 33.89
CA ALA A 786 21.03 2.61 33.59
C ALA A 786 20.61 1.49 32.63
N GLY A 787 20.61 0.24 33.12
CA GLY A 787 20.22 -0.91 32.32
C GLY A 787 18.71 -1.03 32.21
N ASN A 788 18.22 -1.30 30.99
CA ASN A 788 16.94 -1.97 30.80
C ASN A 788 16.97 -3.30 31.61
N PRO A 789 15.91 -3.73 32.33
CA PRO A 789 15.95 -4.96 33.14
C PRO A 789 16.49 -6.20 32.42
N GLU A 790 16.24 -6.34 31.12
CA GLU A 790 16.75 -7.43 30.27
C GLU A 790 18.29 -7.44 30.15
N GLU A 791 18.95 -6.28 30.20
CA GLU A 791 20.42 -6.20 30.19
C GLU A 791 21.05 -6.85 31.43
N THR A 792 20.29 -7.10 32.50
CA THR A 792 20.77 -7.84 33.68
C THR A 792 20.97 -9.32 33.41
N GLN A 793 20.42 -9.89 32.34
CA GLN A 793 20.60 -11.30 32.00
C GLN A 793 22.06 -11.67 31.60
N TYR A 794 22.90 -10.68 31.29
CA TYR A 794 24.25 -10.88 30.78
C TYR A 794 25.33 -10.38 31.75
N ALA A 795 26.48 -11.05 31.75
CA ALA A 795 27.67 -10.54 32.43
C ALA A 795 28.16 -9.25 31.75
N ARG A 796 28.60 -8.28 32.55
CA ARG A 796 29.06 -6.97 32.06
C ARG A 796 30.45 -6.67 32.63
N THR A 797 31.47 -6.69 31.80
CA THR A 797 32.82 -6.28 32.21
C THR A 797 33.00 -4.79 32.06
N VAL A 798 33.16 -4.12 33.21
CA VAL A 798 33.43 -2.70 33.30
C VAL A 798 34.95 -2.51 33.38
N VAL A 799 35.47 -1.57 32.60
CA VAL A 799 36.91 -1.25 32.55
C VAL A 799 37.10 0.20 32.97
N ILE A 800 37.78 0.39 34.11
CA ILE A 800 38.21 1.71 34.59
C ILE A 800 39.66 2.00 34.21
N PRO A 801 40.02 3.26 33.92
CA PRO A 801 41.39 3.64 33.63
C PRO A 801 42.30 3.51 34.87
N SER A 802 43.61 3.45 34.64
CA SER A 802 44.63 3.35 35.69
C SER A 802 44.54 4.47 36.72
N VAL A 803 44.40 4.08 37.98
CA VAL A 803 44.37 4.95 39.17
C VAL A 803 45.80 5.10 39.72
N LYS A 804 46.16 6.29 40.18
CA LYS A 804 47.46 6.58 40.80
C LYS A 804 47.29 6.91 42.28
N MET A 805 48.10 6.32 43.15
CA MET A 805 48.08 6.59 44.59
C MET A 805 49.42 7.20 45.02
N MET A 806 49.39 8.41 45.58
CA MET A 806 50.54 9.01 46.23
C MET A 806 50.36 9.00 47.75
N VAL A 807 51.32 8.41 48.45
CA VAL A 807 51.34 8.34 49.92
C VAL A 807 52.45 9.27 50.43
N TYR A 808 52.08 10.14 51.37
CA TYR A 808 52.96 11.04 52.10
C TYR A 808 53.00 10.59 53.57
N SER A 809 54.17 10.20 54.05
CA SER A 809 54.38 9.76 55.44
C SER A 809 55.11 10.83 56.25
N PHE A 810 54.48 11.33 57.32
CA PHE A 810 55.10 12.25 58.27
C PHE A 810 55.43 11.52 59.57
N SER A 811 56.70 11.54 59.97
CA SER A 811 57.17 11.11 61.29
C SER A 811 58.11 12.17 61.86
N GLU A 812 57.98 12.48 63.16
CA GLU A 812 58.80 13.49 63.81
C GLU A 812 60.29 13.07 63.94
N ASN A 813 60.57 11.76 63.85
CA ASN A 813 61.91 11.18 63.98
C ASN A 813 62.60 10.87 62.64
N GLY A 814 61.93 11.10 61.50
CA GLY A 814 62.55 11.15 60.16
C GLY A 814 63.07 9.85 59.52
N ASN A 815 63.08 8.72 60.24
CA ASN A 815 63.74 7.47 59.80
C ASN A 815 62.82 6.23 59.80
N GLU A 816 61.51 6.42 59.97
CA GLU A 816 60.52 5.34 60.05
C GLU A 816 60.00 4.94 58.65
N VAL A 817 59.57 3.68 58.51
CA VAL A 817 59.06 3.11 57.26
C VAL A 817 57.60 2.74 57.44
N ILE A 818 56.70 3.44 56.75
CA ILE A 818 55.27 3.09 56.73
C ILE A 818 55.03 2.16 55.53
N LYS A 819 54.46 0.99 55.80
CA LYS A 819 53.94 0.12 54.75
C LYS A 819 52.43 0.30 54.67
N THR A 820 51.95 0.53 53.46
CA THR A 820 50.53 0.63 53.15
C THR A 820 50.16 -0.33 52.04
N GLN A 821 48.88 -0.65 51.92
CA GLN A 821 48.38 -1.49 50.84
C GLN A 821 47.06 -0.93 50.33
N GLY A 822 47.05 -0.52 49.06
CA GLY A 822 45.84 -0.14 48.35
C GLY A 822 45.25 -1.34 47.60
N MET A 823 43.94 -1.48 47.64
CA MET A 823 43.18 -2.46 46.85
C MET A 823 41.96 -1.76 46.25
N VAL A 824 41.73 -1.91 44.95
CA VAL A 824 40.58 -1.29 44.29
C VAL A 824 39.42 -2.29 44.28
N CYS A 825 38.29 -1.87 44.86
CA CYS A 825 37.10 -2.68 45.01
C CYS A 825 35.94 -2.07 44.23
N ALA A 826 35.24 -2.91 43.46
CA ALA A 826 33.98 -2.58 42.82
C ALA A 826 32.82 -2.99 43.72
N TYR A 827 31.88 -2.07 43.93
CA TYR A 827 30.68 -2.26 44.74
C TYR A 827 29.44 -2.06 43.87
N VAL A 828 28.39 -2.81 44.20
CA VAL A 828 27.03 -2.54 43.78
C VAL A 828 26.15 -2.50 45.02
N GLY A 829 25.42 -1.39 45.18
CA GLY A 829 24.82 -1.05 46.47
C GLY A 829 25.88 -1.03 47.57
N GLU A 830 25.67 -1.80 48.63
CA GLU A 830 26.64 -1.96 49.73
C GLU A 830 27.57 -3.18 49.57
N SER A 831 27.32 -4.06 48.59
CA SER A 831 28.07 -5.32 48.43
C SER A 831 29.31 -5.15 47.55
N VAL A 832 30.42 -5.78 47.94
CA VAL A 832 31.63 -5.90 47.11
C VAL A 832 31.39 -6.99 46.05
N LEU A 833 31.46 -6.62 44.76
CA LEU A 833 31.39 -7.57 43.65
C LEU A 833 32.75 -8.20 43.34
N ALA A 834 33.80 -7.37 43.29
CA ALA A 834 35.14 -7.78 42.92
C ALA A 834 36.19 -6.88 43.56
N ALA A 835 37.36 -7.45 43.86
CA ALA A 835 38.55 -6.70 44.25
C ALA A 835 39.67 -7.01 43.23
N SER A 836 40.27 -5.97 42.65
CA SER A 836 41.26 -6.08 41.58
C SER A 836 42.52 -5.31 41.93
N GLY A 837 43.66 -6.02 41.91
CA GLY A 837 44.99 -5.47 42.19
C GLY A 837 45.24 -5.12 43.67
N THR A 838 46.30 -5.66 44.26
CA THR A 838 46.81 -5.22 45.56
C THR A 838 48.17 -4.53 45.39
N LEU A 839 48.21 -3.22 45.62
CA LEU A 839 49.40 -2.39 45.50
C LEU A 839 49.99 -2.12 46.89
N SER A 840 51.00 -2.90 47.27
CA SER A 840 51.79 -2.67 48.49
C SER A 840 52.81 -1.55 48.28
N VAL A 841 52.64 -0.45 48.99
CA VAL A 841 53.54 0.71 48.98
C VAL A 841 54.39 0.70 50.25
N ILE A 842 55.68 1.03 50.10
CA ILE A 842 56.64 1.13 51.21
C ILE A 842 57.27 2.52 51.13
N SER A 843 56.82 3.46 51.96
CA SER A 843 57.46 4.78 52.07
C SER A 843 58.44 4.77 53.24
N GLY A 844 59.70 5.08 52.96
CA GLY A 844 60.78 5.17 53.95
C GLY A 844 61.29 6.59 54.08
N GLY A 845 61.23 7.13 55.31
CA GLY A 845 61.62 8.51 55.59
C GLY A 845 60.72 9.54 54.89
N THR A 846 61.25 10.75 54.70
CA THR A 846 60.51 11.95 54.22
C THR A 846 60.30 12.01 52.70
N SER A 847 60.39 10.87 52.00
CA SER A 847 60.28 10.80 50.54
C SER A 847 58.88 10.40 50.06
N ASN A 848 58.27 11.20 49.19
CA ASN A 848 56.95 10.92 48.62
C ASN A 848 57.05 9.74 47.64
N SER A 849 56.30 8.66 47.88
CA SER A 849 56.23 7.53 46.95
C SER A 849 54.93 7.59 46.13
N LEU A 850 55.04 7.99 44.86
CA LEU A 850 53.97 7.84 43.87
C LEU A 850 54.03 6.42 43.31
N ASN A 851 52.93 5.68 43.41
CA ASN A 851 52.81 4.34 42.83
C ASN A 851 51.53 4.26 42.00
N ASP A 852 51.66 3.65 40.82
CA ASP A 852 50.59 3.54 39.82
C ASP A 852 49.97 2.14 39.86
N PHE A 853 48.64 2.05 39.80
CA PHE A 853 47.98 0.83 39.32
C PHE A 853 48.12 0.83 37.79
N THR A 854 49.24 0.31 37.28
CA THR A 854 49.76 0.52 35.90
C THR A 854 48.95 -0.10 34.75
N ALA A 855 47.87 -0.81 35.04
CA ALA A 855 46.95 -1.37 34.05
C ALA A 855 45.53 -0.77 34.24
N PRO A 856 44.71 -0.67 33.17
CA PRO A 856 43.28 -0.48 33.33
C PRO A 856 42.71 -1.69 34.08
N MET A 857 41.80 -1.46 35.03
CA MET A 857 41.24 -2.52 35.87
C MET A 857 39.89 -2.93 35.32
N SER A 858 39.75 -4.20 34.95
CA SER A 858 38.48 -4.82 34.64
C SER A 858 37.82 -5.40 35.89
N PHE A 859 36.50 -5.32 35.96
CA PHE A 859 35.67 -6.07 36.91
C PHE A 859 34.37 -6.48 36.24
N THR A 860 34.07 -7.78 36.31
CA THR A 860 32.86 -8.37 35.76
C THR A 860 31.73 -8.25 36.77
N ILE A 861 30.65 -7.59 36.37
CA ILE A 861 29.38 -7.59 37.08
C ILE A 861 28.61 -8.84 36.62
N PRO A 862 28.25 -9.78 37.51
CA PRO A 862 27.52 -10.99 37.13
C PRO A 862 26.12 -10.70 36.60
N ALA A 863 25.60 -11.61 35.76
CA ALA A 863 24.19 -11.65 35.42
C ALA A 863 23.30 -11.75 36.67
N GLY A 864 22.09 -11.20 36.59
CA GLY A 864 21.14 -11.04 37.70
C GLY A 864 21.41 -9.85 38.63
N THR A 865 22.53 -9.13 38.47
CA THR A 865 22.91 -8.05 39.40
C THR A 865 22.27 -6.70 39.01
N ASP A 866 21.34 -6.20 39.84
CA ASP A 866 20.87 -4.80 39.79
C ASP A 866 22.08 -3.85 39.92
N SER A 867 22.37 -3.08 38.88
CA SER A 867 23.55 -2.21 38.79
C SER A 867 23.21 -0.72 38.74
N THR A 868 22.04 -0.35 39.27
CA THR A 868 21.55 1.04 39.35
C THR A 868 22.51 1.98 40.11
N SER A 869 23.40 1.46 40.96
CA SER A 869 24.52 2.20 41.56
C SER A 869 25.77 1.34 41.62
N VAL A 870 26.72 1.58 40.70
CA VAL A 870 28.07 1.03 40.75
C VAL A 870 29.00 2.07 41.37
N ILE A 871 29.67 1.70 42.46
CA ILE A 871 30.61 2.56 43.17
C ILE A 871 31.96 1.87 43.20
N ILE A 872 33.02 2.56 42.78
CA ILE A 872 34.39 2.06 42.82
C ILE A 872 35.11 2.79 43.94
N LYS A 873 35.70 2.06 44.88
CA LYS A 873 36.48 2.64 45.98
C LYS A 873 37.87 2.04 46.05
N LEU A 874 38.85 2.88 46.36
CA LEU A 874 40.14 2.43 46.88
C LEU A 874 39.96 2.10 48.37
N ARG A 875 40.11 0.83 48.74
CA ARG A 875 40.28 0.43 50.14
C ARG A 875 41.77 0.44 50.47
N HIS A 876 42.12 1.12 51.55
CA HIS A 876 43.50 1.38 51.94
C HIS A 876 43.77 0.85 53.35
N TYR A 877 44.78 -0.01 53.48
CA TYR A 877 45.20 -0.68 54.71
C TYR A 877 46.58 -0.18 55.19
N TYR A 878 46.76 -0.06 56.51
CA TYR A 878 48.05 0.17 57.14
C TYR A 878 48.69 -1.16 57.57
N LEU A 879 49.85 -1.51 57.02
CA LEU A 879 50.56 -2.76 57.32
C LEU A 879 51.63 -2.54 58.38
N ASN A 880 51.32 -2.89 59.64
CA ASN A 880 52.23 -2.71 60.77
C ASN A 880 53.47 -3.64 60.66
N THR A 881 54.68 -3.08 60.81
CA THR A 881 55.92 -3.87 60.96
C THR A 881 56.69 -3.52 62.25
N ASN A 882 56.01 -3.73 63.38
CA ASN A 882 56.51 -3.87 64.75
C ASN A 882 57.01 -2.61 65.50
N SER A 883 56.52 -2.50 66.74
CA SER A 883 57.25 -2.02 67.94
C SER A 883 57.45 -0.52 68.24
N LEU A 884 56.48 0.36 67.90
CA LEU A 884 56.38 1.72 68.50
C LEU A 884 54.92 2.09 68.90
N PRO A 885 54.71 3.11 69.76
CA PRO A 885 53.38 3.52 70.24
C PRO A 885 52.48 4.19 69.17
N LEU A 886 51.18 3.94 69.24
CA LEU A 886 50.18 4.26 68.21
C LEU A 886 49.64 5.72 68.28
N ASN A 887 50.49 6.74 68.45
CA ASN A 887 50.01 8.11 68.64
C ASN A 887 50.87 9.27 68.05
N THR A 888 51.91 8.99 67.25
CA THR A 888 52.82 10.04 66.70
C THR A 888 53.09 9.94 65.20
N GLN A 889 52.32 9.13 64.46
CA GLN A 889 52.43 9.01 63.00
C GLN A 889 51.17 9.52 62.30
N THR A 890 51.35 10.38 61.31
CA THR A 890 50.28 10.87 60.43
C THR A 890 50.65 10.57 58.99
N SER A 891 49.74 9.92 58.25
CA SER A 891 49.87 9.79 56.80
C SER A 891 48.83 10.65 56.09
N LYS A 892 49.22 11.19 54.94
CA LYS A 892 48.35 11.89 54.00
C LYS A 892 48.39 11.15 52.68
N ILE A 893 47.24 10.93 52.09
CA ILE A 893 47.09 10.21 50.83
C ILE A 893 46.43 11.14 49.84
N THR A 894 46.96 11.19 48.62
CA THR A 894 46.32 11.84 47.48
C THR A 894 46.15 10.79 46.39
N VAL A 895 44.90 10.56 45.99
CA VAL A 895 44.57 9.65 44.88
C VAL A 895 44.27 10.48 43.64
N TYR A 896 44.77 10.05 42.48
CA TYR A 896 44.50 10.67 41.20
C TYR A 896 43.86 9.63 40.26
N SER A 897 42.60 9.86 39.91
CA SER A 897 41.95 9.23 38.76
C SER A 897 42.43 9.92 37.48
N GLN A 898 42.60 9.14 36.40
CA GLN A 898 42.77 9.73 35.07
C GLN A 898 41.41 10.09 34.48
N THR A 899 41.32 11.23 33.80
CA THR A 899 40.14 11.70 33.05
C THR A 899 40.02 10.98 31.71
N ALA A 900 39.89 9.66 31.77
CA ALA A 900 39.58 8.78 30.65
C ALA A 900 38.22 8.11 30.89
N PRO A 901 37.44 7.81 29.84
CA PRO A 901 36.10 7.26 30.00
C PRO A 901 36.13 5.85 30.61
N VAL A 902 35.17 5.58 31.50
CA VAL A 902 34.90 4.22 31.99
C VAL A 902 34.12 3.47 30.90
N GLN A 903 34.66 2.35 30.43
CA GLN A 903 34.01 1.50 29.43
C GLN A 903 33.16 0.43 30.13
N ILE A 904 32.05 0.03 29.50
CA ILE A 904 31.14 -1.02 29.99
C ILE A 904 30.85 -1.91 28.80
N ASN A 905 31.34 -3.14 28.84
CA ASN A 905 31.24 -4.09 27.74
C ASN A 905 30.30 -5.24 28.16
N LYS A 906 29.33 -5.56 27.29
CA LYS A 906 28.46 -6.74 27.41
C LYS A 906 29.27 -7.98 27.02
N GLU A 907 29.42 -8.96 27.91
CA GLU A 907 30.10 -10.22 27.58
C GLU A 907 29.09 -11.15 26.92
N SER A 908 29.03 -11.09 25.58
CA SER A 908 28.34 -12.10 24.79
C SER A 908 29.13 -13.41 24.83
N SER A 909 28.49 -14.49 25.26
CA SER A 909 28.99 -15.85 25.10
C SER A 909 28.73 -16.42 23.69
N GLN A 910 27.98 -15.71 22.84
CA GLN A 910 27.73 -16.07 21.44
C GLN A 910 28.75 -15.43 20.50
N PHE A 911 29.96 -15.99 20.47
CA PHE A 911 30.84 -16.01 19.30
C PHE A 911 31.82 -17.19 19.42
N LEU A 912 31.40 -18.35 18.90
CA LEU A 912 32.19 -19.56 18.72
C LEU A 912 31.73 -20.27 17.44
#